data_AF-A0A4U6CW83-F1
#
_entry.id   AF-A0A4U6CW83-F1
#
_cell.length_a   1.000
_cell.length_b   1.000
_cell.length_c   1.000
_cell.angle_alpha   90.00
_cell.angle_beta   90.00
_cell.angle_gamma   90.00
#
_symmetry.space_group_name_H-M   'P 1'
#
loop_
_entity.id
_entity.type
_entity.pdbx_description
1 polymer ?
#
loop_
_entity_poly.entity_id
_entity_poly.type
_entity_poly.pdbx_seq_one_letter_code
_entity_poly.pdbx_strand_id
1 'polypeptide(L)'
;MKFLSACSLMFILLICICCKQKHYADALTPEEALKSFELDENFNIEIFAAEPIVKDPVEMVFDEQGRAFVVEMPDYPYKPENGKGSGRIKMLVDTNGDNRMDKYFLFADSLLEATSILPWKGGLLVAAAPNIWYMKDTTGDFKADIKEILFTGFFAGNSEAQITNLRFGIDNWIYASNHGQDGQVTFSKKPGSPALPMKNADFRFRLDRNQFEPETGPGQFGHTFDDFGHRFVTQNTIRIQHMVVPWRYLHRHDFLPSQKGMADISNGELTMFQRTAAPYWRAERSARRNKEYKEQQLDRIEYADGHFTGATGGTFYGGNTFPEKYSGNIFTGDVSGNLVHRDVITSLTSSPTFAASRDSIHEKNKEFLSSTDSWFRPANLTSGADGALYVIDMYRQHIETPVSIPEDLKTDMDFLAGVDKGRIYKITPKTPRSATPALVNPARLNALEIVKLLSDPSQFYRLQAQRILLERQDKTIVPAVIELFSNGSDPRTRLHAFFVLEGLSALNEGLIQKAVNDPSPGVREYGLIPAEKYPGLLPEIIKRTTDGPVRVAFQATLSLGEFPVSKSGAALVNIINNHFKDAWFRKAVLSSDPGISNEFIKKLAVSGFFSNAESEKLDFIKDLSQIKSARNQNSEMTVFLNLLADPSISKNQDWMIFALNRTAQGIKTSKIKSDPTLLKLLENISKNASQKIKTAAQQVLTASKGSTTPL
;
A
#
# COMPACT_ATOMS: atom_id res chain seq x y z
N MET A 1 -36.92 64.38 40.85
CA MET A 1 -36.84 63.52 39.65
C MET A 1 -35.42 63.54 39.07
N LYS A 2 -34.46 62.90 39.75
CA LYS A 2 -33.07 62.67 39.28
C LYS A 2 -32.51 61.56 40.16
N PHE A 3 -32.78 60.28 39.87
CA PHE A 3 -32.07 59.12 40.47
C PHE A 3 -32.55 57.78 39.86
N LEU A 4 -32.73 57.70 38.52
CA LEU A 4 -33.21 56.46 37.89
C LEU A 4 -32.65 56.15 36.50
N SER A 5 -31.50 56.73 36.12
CA SER A 5 -30.94 56.53 34.77
C SER A 5 -29.49 55.99 34.74
N ALA A 6 -28.87 55.72 35.89
CA ALA A 6 -27.49 55.27 35.96
C ALA A 6 -27.33 53.75 36.22
N CYS A 7 -28.32 53.08 36.82
CA CYS A 7 -28.23 51.65 37.12
C CYS A 7 -28.59 50.73 35.95
N SER A 8 -29.36 51.20 34.95
CA SER A 8 -29.76 50.36 33.81
C SER A 8 -28.70 50.30 32.70
N LEU A 9 -27.78 51.27 32.62
CA LEU A 9 -26.66 51.21 31.66
C LEU A 9 -25.46 50.41 32.17
N MET A 10 -25.24 50.35 33.49
CA MET A 10 -24.18 49.53 34.08
C MET A 10 -24.52 48.04 34.15
N PHE A 11 -25.80 47.66 34.12
CA PHE A 11 -26.23 46.25 34.07
C PHE A 11 -26.22 45.66 32.65
N ILE A 12 -26.30 46.49 31.60
CA ILE A 12 -26.18 46.03 30.21
C ILE A 12 -24.71 45.96 29.78
N LEU A 13 -23.82 46.77 30.36
CA LEU A 13 -22.38 46.69 30.09
C LEU A 13 -21.66 45.54 30.84
N LEU A 14 -22.27 44.98 31.90
CA LEU A 14 -21.72 43.84 32.65
C LEU A 14 -22.23 42.45 32.20
N ILE A 15 -23.11 42.37 31.20
CA ILE A 15 -23.53 41.09 30.58
C ILE A 15 -22.75 40.82 29.27
N CYS A 16 -21.85 41.72 28.87
CA CYS A 16 -20.78 41.42 27.91
C CYS A 16 -19.55 40.79 28.60
N ILE A 17 -19.75 40.02 29.68
CA ILE A 17 -18.75 39.07 30.15
C ILE A 17 -18.58 38.06 29.01
N CYS A 18 -17.49 38.22 28.26
CA CYS A 18 -16.77 37.22 27.49
C CYS A 18 -17.35 35.79 27.56
N CYS A 19 -18.50 35.54 26.92
CA CYS A 19 -18.78 34.23 26.38
C CYS A 19 -17.85 34.10 25.18
N LYS A 20 -16.58 33.72 25.42
CA LYS A 20 -15.73 33.19 24.36
C LYS A 20 -16.56 32.11 23.68
N GLN A 21 -16.87 32.31 22.40
CA GLN A 21 -17.59 31.31 21.62
C GLN A 21 -16.74 30.04 21.62
N LYS A 22 -17.28 28.95 22.18
CA LYS A 22 -16.56 27.69 22.25
C LYS A 22 -16.35 27.16 20.82
N HIS A 23 -15.11 27.06 20.38
CA HIS A 23 -14.78 26.64 19.01
C HIS A 23 -15.00 25.14 18.77
N TYR A 24 -15.03 24.31 19.82
CA TYR A 24 -15.06 22.85 19.71
C TYR A 24 -16.21 22.25 20.53
N ALA A 25 -16.89 21.26 19.95
CA ALA A 25 -17.98 20.55 20.60
C ALA A 25 -17.46 19.66 21.76
N ASP A 26 -18.33 19.39 22.72
CA ASP A 26 -18.08 18.39 23.77
C ASP A 26 -18.23 16.97 23.24
N ALA A 27 -17.55 16.03 23.90
CA ALA A 27 -17.69 14.61 23.62
C ALA A 27 -19.12 14.13 23.90
N LEU A 28 -19.65 13.29 23.00
CA LEU A 28 -20.90 12.58 23.20
C LEU A 28 -20.66 11.29 23.99
N THR A 29 -21.70 10.73 24.61
CA THR A 29 -21.68 9.35 25.09
C THR A 29 -21.63 8.36 23.92
N PRO A 30 -21.21 7.09 24.12
CA PRO A 30 -21.23 6.09 23.05
C PRO A 30 -22.60 5.95 22.37
N GLU A 31 -23.68 5.92 23.16
CA GLU A 31 -25.05 5.78 22.67
C GLU A 31 -25.56 7.04 21.95
N GLU A 32 -25.06 8.23 22.29
CA GLU A 32 -25.36 9.47 21.56
C GLU A 32 -24.59 9.56 20.24
N ALA A 33 -23.30 9.20 20.24
CA ALA A 33 -22.51 9.18 19.00
C ALA A 33 -23.07 8.18 17.99
N LEU A 34 -23.59 7.03 18.43
CA LEU A 34 -24.25 6.07 17.53
C LEU A 34 -25.42 6.72 16.75
N LYS A 35 -26.13 7.68 17.36
CA LYS A 35 -27.23 8.43 16.72
C LYS A 35 -26.75 9.50 15.74
N SER A 36 -25.47 9.87 15.77
CA SER A 36 -24.86 10.84 14.85
C SER A 36 -24.55 10.24 13.47
N PHE A 37 -24.60 8.91 13.35
CA PHE A 37 -24.21 8.19 12.15
C PHE A 37 -25.30 8.16 11.09
N GLU A 38 -24.89 8.40 9.86
CA GLU A 38 -25.61 8.05 8.64
C GLU A 38 -24.83 6.94 7.94
N LEU A 39 -25.42 5.75 7.92
CA LEU A 39 -24.88 4.53 7.35
C LEU A 39 -25.70 4.13 6.11
N ASP A 40 -25.06 3.43 5.19
CA ASP A 40 -25.76 2.71 4.11
C ASP A 40 -26.95 1.91 4.66
N GLU A 41 -28.11 2.09 4.02
CA GLU A 41 -29.40 1.57 4.48
C GLU A 41 -29.46 0.04 4.59
N ASN A 42 -28.55 -0.68 3.93
CA ASN A 42 -28.47 -2.14 3.96
C ASN A 42 -27.84 -2.69 5.24
N PHE A 43 -27.38 -1.84 6.15
CA PHE A 43 -26.58 -2.23 7.30
C PHE A 43 -27.14 -1.72 8.62
N ASN A 44 -26.79 -2.45 9.68
CA ASN A 44 -26.90 -2.03 11.07
C ASN A 44 -25.50 -1.68 11.60
N ILE A 45 -25.44 -0.77 12.56
CA ILE A 45 -24.24 -0.44 13.31
C ILE A 45 -24.54 -0.53 14.82
N GLU A 46 -23.65 -1.18 15.55
CA GLU A 46 -23.75 -1.38 16.99
C GLU A 46 -22.41 -1.13 17.68
N ILE A 47 -22.43 -0.86 18.99
CA ILE A 47 -21.23 -0.72 19.80
C ILE A 47 -20.69 -2.11 20.10
N PHE A 48 -19.51 -2.43 19.58
CA PHE A 48 -18.80 -3.66 19.93
C PHE A 48 -18.02 -3.49 21.22
N ALA A 49 -17.34 -2.36 21.40
CA ALA A 49 -16.61 -2.02 22.60
C ALA A 49 -16.49 -0.49 22.71
N ALA A 50 -16.50 0.06 23.93
CA ALA A 50 -16.34 1.49 24.17
C ALA A 50 -15.59 1.74 25.48
N GLU A 51 -15.24 2.99 25.77
CA GLU A 51 -14.69 3.35 27.06
C GLU A 51 -15.59 2.89 28.23
N PRO A 52 -15.02 2.39 29.35
CA PRO A 52 -13.59 2.31 29.68
C PRO A 52 -12.86 1.04 29.19
N ILE A 53 -13.54 0.12 28.49
CA ILE A 53 -12.98 -1.18 28.05
C ILE A 53 -11.83 -0.95 27.07
N VAL A 54 -12.05 -0.06 26.11
CA VAL A 54 -11.08 0.37 25.10
C VAL A 54 -10.92 1.88 25.19
N LYS A 55 -9.68 2.35 25.00
CA LYS A 55 -9.29 3.76 25.00
C LYS A 55 -8.25 3.97 23.92
N ASP A 56 -8.43 5.02 23.13
CA ASP A 56 -7.52 5.46 22.09
C ASP A 56 -7.07 4.35 21.11
N PRO A 57 -8.01 3.54 20.57
CA PRO A 57 -7.64 2.40 19.75
C PRO A 57 -7.17 2.80 18.36
N VAL A 58 -6.17 2.09 17.83
CA VAL A 58 -5.60 2.37 16.50
C VAL A 58 -5.54 1.15 15.56
N GLU A 59 -5.64 -0.07 16.11
CA GLU A 59 -5.67 -1.31 15.33
C GLU A 59 -6.44 -2.39 16.10
N MET A 60 -7.13 -3.26 15.37
CA MET A 60 -7.76 -4.46 15.94
C MET A 60 -7.57 -5.66 15.01
N VAL A 61 -7.25 -6.83 15.57
CA VAL A 61 -7.21 -8.10 14.85
C VAL A 61 -7.94 -9.19 15.60
N PHE A 62 -8.49 -10.14 14.85
CA PHE A 62 -8.96 -11.41 15.40
C PHE A 62 -7.87 -12.47 15.21
N ASP A 63 -7.57 -13.20 16.27
CA ASP A 63 -6.70 -14.37 16.16
C ASP A 63 -7.45 -15.59 15.60
N GLU A 64 -6.75 -16.71 15.44
CA GLU A 64 -7.35 -17.94 14.96
C GLU A 64 -8.44 -18.53 15.88
N GLN A 65 -8.57 -18.05 17.11
CA GLN A 65 -9.61 -18.48 18.04
C GLN A 65 -10.83 -17.56 18.04
N GLY A 66 -10.81 -16.50 17.22
CA GLY A 66 -11.84 -15.47 17.20
C GLY A 66 -11.72 -14.45 18.34
N ARG A 67 -10.59 -14.40 19.05
CA ARG A 67 -10.34 -13.44 20.13
C ARG A 67 -9.91 -12.10 19.52
N ALA A 68 -10.53 -11.02 19.97
CA ALA A 68 -10.20 -9.66 19.53
C ALA A 68 -9.03 -9.08 20.34
N PHE A 69 -7.96 -8.71 19.66
CA PHE A 69 -6.84 -7.96 20.23
C PHE A 69 -6.84 -6.54 19.69
N VAL A 70 -6.70 -5.56 20.59
CA VAL A 70 -6.78 -4.12 20.27
C VAL A 70 -5.50 -3.42 20.73
N VAL A 71 -4.95 -2.58 19.86
CA VAL A 71 -3.83 -1.68 20.19
C VAL A 71 -4.39 -0.34 20.64
N GLU A 72 -3.96 0.14 21.81
CA GLU A 72 -4.23 1.47 22.35
C GLU A 72 -2.96 2.33 22.25
N MET A 73 -3.07 3.58 21.76
CA MET A 73 -1.94 4.50 21.55
C MET A 73 -2.06 5.85 22.30
N PRO A 74 -2.28 5.84 23.64
CA PRO A 74 -2.49 7.05 24.44
C PRO A 74 -1.36 8.09 24.40
N ASP A 75 -0.16 7.70 23.97
CA ASP A 75 0.97 8.62 23.81
C ASP A 75 0.75 9.66 22.70
N TYR A 76 -0.05 9.34 21.68
CA TYR A 76 -0.29 10.25 20.57
C TYR A 76 -0.96 11.57 21.02
N PRO A 77 -0.54 12.75 20.51
CA PRO A 77 0.43 12.99 19.44
C PRO A 77 1.87 13.25 19.91
N TYR A 78 2.18 13.06 21.19
CA TYR A 78 3.48 13.38 21.76
C TYR A 78 4.36 12.14 21.81
N LYS A 79 5.54 12.23 21.21
CA LYS A 79 6.52 11.14 21.34
C LYS A 79 6.92 10.99 22.81
N PRO A 80 6.70 9.82 23.44
CA PRO A 80 7.06 9.63 24.83
C PRO A 80 8.57 9.47 24.98
N GLU A 81 9.09 9.71 26.18
CA GLU A 81 10.50 9.46 26.47
C GLU A 81 10.82 7.96 26.29
N ASN A 82 12.07 7.66 25.93
CA ASN A 82 12.53 6.28 25.75
C ASN A 82 12.25 5.44 27.01
N GLY A 83 11.57 4.31 26.83
CA GLY A 83 11.19 3.41 27.93
C GLY A 83 9.96 3.84 28.74
N LYS A 84 9.31 4.96 28.39
CA LYS A 84 8.09 5.47 29.04
C LYS A 84 6.86 5.45 28.14
N GLY A 85 6.85 4.60 27.11
CA GLY A 85 5.65 4.40 26.29
C GLY A 85 4.46 3.98 27.14
N SER A 86 3.28 4.49 26.83
CA SER A 86 2.02 4.15 27.50
C SER A 86 1.07 3.33 26.64
N GLY A 87 1.51 2.98 25.42
CA GLY A 87 0.85 2.06 24.50
C GLY A 87 0.61 0.67 25.07
N ARG A 88 -0.52 0.06 24.69
CA ARG A 88 -1.03 -1.20 25.27
C ARG A 88 -1.63 -2.08 24.20
N ILE A 89 -1.65 -3.38 24.47
CA ILE A 89 -2.44 -4.36 23.74
C ILE A 89 -3.39 -5.02 24.74
N LYS A 90 -4.68 -4.97 24.44
CA LYS A 90 -5.74 -5.63 25.22
C LYS A 90 -6.35 -6.75 24.41
N MET A 91 -6.69 -7.85 25.06
CA MET A 91 -7.58 -8.87 24.52
C MET A 91 -8.98 -8.64 25.10
N LEU A 92 -9.97 -8.44 24.24
CA LEU A 92 -11.35 -8.16 24.65
C LEU A 92 -12.16 -9.44 24.84
N VAL A 93 -13.09 -9.42 25.79
CA VAL A 93 -13.97 -10.53 26.12
C VAL A 93 -15.38 -10.02 26.35
N ASP A 94 -16.35 -10.75 25.80
CA ASP A 94 -17.76 -10.65 26.11
C ASP A 94 -18.08 -11.79 27.09
N THR A 95 -18.46 -11.42 28.32
CA THR A 95 -18.74 -12.40 29.39
C THR A 95 -20.21 -12.82 29.47
N ASN A 96 -21.11 -12.13 28.78
CA ASN A 96 -22.55 -12.35 28.89
C ASN A 96 -23.21 -12.84 27.57
N GLY A 97 -22.47 -12.81 26.45
CA GLY A 97 -22.90 -13.28 25.14
C GLY A 97 -23.79 -12.30 24.38
N ASP A 98 -23.82 -11.02 24.74
CA ASP A 98 -24.63 -9.98 24.08
C ASP A 98 -23.94 -9.35 22.85
N ASN A 99 -22.73 -9.81 22.50
CA ASN A 99 -21.86 -9.30 21.44
C ASN A 99 -21.24 -7.92 21.72
N ARG A 100 -21.34 -7.41 22.95
CA ARG A 100 -20.63 -6.21 23.44
C ARG A 100 -19.55 -6.64 24.42
N MET A 101 -18.31 -6.27 24.12
CA MET A 101 -17.17 -6.57 24.98
C MET A 101 -17.30 -5.79 26.30
N ASP A 102 -17.28 -6.52 27.42
CA ASP A 102 -17.49 -6.01 28.77
C ASP A 102 -16.29 -6.23 29.71
N LYS A 103 -15.29 -6.98 29.24
CA LYS A 103 -14.04 -7.27 29.96
C LYS A 103 -12.86 -7.22 29.02
N TYR A 104 -11.68 -6.97 29.57
CA TYR A 104 -10.41 -7.14 28.87
C TYR A 104 -9.36 -7.81 29.74
N PHE A 105 -8.36 -8.40 29.08
CA PHE A 105 -7.08 -8.78 29.68
C PHE A 105 -5.97 -7.93 29.08
N LEU A 106 -5.04 -7.47 29.92
CA LEU A 106 -3.89 -6.68 29.47
C LEU A 106 -2.81 -7.65 28.94
N PHE A 107 -2.74 -7.78 27.62
CA PHE A 107 -1.79 -8.68 26.96
C PHE A 107 -0.36 -8.12 27.00
N ALA A 108 -0.20 -6.85 26.65
CA ALA A 108 1.07 -6.16 26.73
C ALA A 108 0.87 -4.68 27.04
N ASP A 109 1.88 -4.07 27.66
CA ASP A 109 1.91 -2.67 28.06
C ASP A 109 3.33 -2.10 27.87
N SER A 110 3.45 -0.81 28.19
CA SER A 110 4.70 -0.05 28.08
C SER A 110 5.29 -0.04 26.66
N LEU A 111 4.42 -0.06 25.65
CA LEU A 111 4.81 -0.04 24.25
C LEU A 111 5.01 1.40 23.78
N LEU A 112 6.07 1.62 23.01
CA LEU A 112 6.34 2.90 22.35
C LEU A 112 5.51 2.97 21.06
N GLU A 113 4.47 3.80 21.04
CA GLU A 113 3.69 4.13 19.82
C GLU A 113 3.38 2.89 18.95
N ALA A 114 2.83 1.83 19.55
CA ALA A 114 2.49 0.62 18.81
C ALA A 114 1.43 0.94 17.74
N THR A 115 1.70 0.56 16.50
CA THR A 115 0.90 0.96 15.33
C THR A 115 0.10 -0.19 14.73
N SER A 116 0.59 -1.43 14.84
CA SER A 116 -0.07 -2.58 14.21
C SER A 116 0.31 -3.90 14.87
N ILE A 117 -0.60 -4.88 14.76
CA ILE A 117 -0.43 -6.25 15.27
C ILE A 117 -0.88 -7.27 14.25
N LEU A 118 -0.28 -8.47 14.28
CA LEU A 118 -0.67 -9.60 13.43
C LEU A 118 -0.55 -10.92 14.21
N PRO A 119 -1.59 -11.76 14.29
CA PRO A 119 -1.48 -13.08 14.91
C PRO A 119 -0.42 -13.94 14.23
N TRP A 120 0.42 -14.61 15.03
CA TRP A 120 1.48 -15.51 14.53
C TRP A 120 1.84 -16.57 15.58
N LYS A 121 1.81 -17.87 15.24
CA LYS A 121 2.21 -18.99 16.11
C LYS A 121 1.61 -18.95 17.54
N GLY A 122 0.33 -18.59 17.64
CA GLY A 122 -0.39 -18.44 18.91
C GLY A 122 0.02 -17.24 19.76
N GLY A 123 0.78 -16.29 19.19
CA GLY A 123 1.09 -14.99 19.77
C GLY A 123 0.79 -13.86 18.78
N LEU A 124 1.38 -12.69 18.99
CA LEU A 124 1.27 -11.52 18.14
C LEU A 124 2.65 -11.06 17.66
N LEU A 125 2.75 -10.73 16.38
CA LEU A 125 3.75 -9.79 15.88
C LEU A 125 3.26 -8.38 16.20
N VAL A 126 4.15 -7.52 16.69
CA VAL A 126 3.80 -6.15 17.11
C VAL A 126 4.74 -5.16 16.47
N ALA A 127 4.22 -4.26 15.63
CA ALA A 127 4.95 -3.12 15.10
C ALA A 127 4.87 -1.97 16.12
N ALA A 128 6.02 -1.62 16.69
CA ALA A 128 6.20 -0.53 17.64
C ALA A 128 7.62 0.02 17.42
N ALA A 129 7.74 1.03 16.57
CA ALA A 129 9.03 1.50 16.08
C ALA A 129 9.94 1.90 17.27
N PRO A 130 11.25 1.59 17.22
CA PRO A 130 12.02 1.13 16.06
C PRO A 130 11.99 -0.39 15.82
N ASN A 131 11.06 -1.13 16.45
CA ASN A 131 11.07 -2.58 16.51
C ASN A 131 9.82 -3.23 15.90
N ILE A 132 10.00 -4.45 15.40
CA ILE A 132 8.92 -5.44 15.25
C ILE A 132 9.20 -6.56 16.25
N TRP A 133 8.25 -6.80 17.14
CA TRP A 133 8.33 -7.78 18.22
C TRP A 133 7.56 -9.06 17.89
N TYR A 134 7.92 -10.15 18.56
CA TYR A 134 7.07 -11.31 18.77
C TYR A 134 6.70 -11.40 20.25
N MET A 135 5.41 -11.42 20.56
CA MET A 135 4.88 -11.50 21.91
C MET A 135 3.93 -12.67 22.04
N LYS A 136 4.02 -13.45 23.11
CA LYS A 136 3.19 -14.63 23.32
C LYS A 136 2.93 -14.88 24.80
N ASP A 137 1.71 -15.31 25.08
CA ASP A 137 1.32 -15.95 26.34
C ASP A 137 1.53 -17.46 26.24
N THR A 138 2.30 -18.02 27.17
CA THR A 138 2.55 -19.46 27.32
C THR A 138 1.91 -20.05 28.58
N THR A 139 1.35 -19.22 29.44
CA THR A 139 0.80 -19.61 30.75
C THR A 139 -0.73 -19.72 30.74
N GLY A 140 -1.39 -19.07 29.80
CA GLY A 140 -2.85 -19.04 29.67
C GLY A 140 -3.53 -17.96 30.51
N ASP A 141 -2.79 -17.02 31.09
CA ASP A 141 -3.32 -15.87 31.84
C ASP A 141 -3.64 -14.66 30.94
N PHE A 142 -3.43 -14.81 29.63
CA PHE A 142 -3.59 -13.79 28.58
C PHE A 142 -2.64 -12.60 28.70
N LYS A 143 -1.50 -12.77 29.36
CA LYS A 143 -0.40 -11.81 29.41
C LYS A 143 0.81 -12.35 28.66
N ALA A 144 1.44 -11.51 27.84
CA ALA A 144 2.66 -11.90 27.14
C ALA A 144 3.84 -12.04 28.11
N ASP A 145 4.24 -13.28 28.39
CA ASP A 145 5.47 -13.62 29.11
C ASP A 145 6.69 -13.70 28.18
N ILE A 146 6.48 -14.04 26.91
CA ILE A 146 7.50 -13.92 25.86
C ILE A 146 7.38 -12.55 25.19
N LYS A 147 8.50 -11.82 25.15
CA LYS A 147 8.67 -10.57 24.38
C LYS A 147 10.04 -10.57 23.69
N GLU A 148 10.08 -10.91 22.40
CA GLU A 148 11.30 -11.01 21.59
C GLU A 148 11.32 -9.88 20.54
N ILE A 149 12.42 -9.14 20.42
CA ILE A 149 12.63 -8.26 19.25
C ILE A 149 13.04 -9.14 18.08
N LEU A 150 12.24 -9.15 17.01
CA LEU A 150 12.60 -9.82 15.77
C LEU A 150 13.42 -8.89 14.89
N PHE A 151 12.86 -7.72 14.58
CA PHE A 151 13.52 -6.72 13.73
C PHE A 151 13.68 -5.41 14.50
N THR A 152 14.79 -4.72 14.27
CA THR A 152 15.06 -3.39 14.84
C THR A 152 15.76 -2.49 13.83
N GLY A 153 15.70 -1.17 14.03
CA GLY A 153 16.36 -0.17 13.19
C GLY A 153 15.41 0.59 12.26
N PHE A 154 14.09 0.46 12.46
CA PHE A 154 13.09 1.27 11.75
C PHE A 154 13.07 2.71 12.25
N PHE A 155 12.59 3.62 11.39
CA PHE A 155 12.38 5.01 11.73
C PHE A 155 11.33 5.16 12.85
N ALA A 156 11.68 5.92 13.89
CA ALA A 156 10.81 6.22 15.02
C ALA A 156 10.77 7.74 15.33
N GLY A 157 11.09 8.59 14.35
CA GLY A 157 11.20 10.05 14.56
C GLY A 157 9.87 10.80 14.58
N ASN A 158 8.83 10.24 13.97
CA ASN A 158 7.49 10.81 13.84
C ASN A 158 6.47 9.67 13.83
N SER A 159 5.47 9.70 14.72
CA SER A 159 4.40 8.69 14.85
C SER A 159 3.59 8.49 13.57
N GLU A 160 3.40 9.54 12.76
CA GLU A 160 2.62 9.47 11.51
C GLU A 160 3.36 8.76 10.35
N ALA A 161 4.64 8.44 10.53
CA ALA A 161 5.51 7.89 9.49
C ALA A 161 6.24 6.61 9.91
N GLN A 162 5.84 5.99 11.02
CA GLN A 162 6.48 4.78 11.52
C GLN A 162 6.07 3.54 10.72
N ILE A 163 6.85 2.47 10.87
CA ILE A 163 6.47 1.14 10.39
C ILE A 163 5.10 0.74 10.96
N THR A 164 4.20 0.25 10.11
CA THR A 164 2.81 -0.07 10.49
C THR A 164 2.20 -1.10 9.53
N ASN A 165 0.93 -1.44 9.73
CA ASN A 165 0.12 -2.26 8.84
C ASN A 165 0.73 -3.65 8.56
N LEU A 166 0.94 -4.45 9.62
CA LEU A 166 1.37 -5.84 9.46
C LEU A 166 0.25 -6.65 8.78
N ARG A 167 0.50 -7.18 7.58
CA ARG A 167 -0.48 -7.96 6.80
C ARG A 167 0.15 -9.22 6.23
N PHE A 168 -0.50 -10.37 6.46
CA PHE A 168 -0.12 -11.65 5.88
C PHE A 168 -0.68 -11.76 4.46
N GLY A 169 0.21 -11.82 3.46
CA GLY A 169 -0.12 -11.99 2.06
C GLY A 169 -0.34 -13.46 1.69
N ILE A 170 -1.12 -13.68 0.63
CA ILE A 170 -1.38 -15.02 0.08
C ILE A 170 -0.10 -15.72 -0.40
N ASP A 171 0.96 -14.97 -0.67
CA ASP A 171 2.27 -15.45 -1.10
C ASP A 171 3.19 -15.89 0.06
N ASN A 172 2.61 -16.06 1.26
CA ASN A 172 3.28 -16.38 2.53
C ASN A 172 4.20 -15.28 3.09
N TRP A 173 4.29 -14.10 2.46
CA TRP A 173 5.03 -12.97 3.00
C TRP A 173 4.19 -12.17 3.98
N ILE A 174 4.83 -11.61 4.99
CA ILE A 174 4.25 -10.57 5.85
C ILE A 174 4.77 -9.23 5.36
N TYR A 175 3.87 -8.30 5.09
CA TYR A 175 4.17 -6.96 4.62
C TYR A 175 3.94 -5.93 5.73
N ALA A 176 4.68 -4.84 5.68
CA ALA A 176 4.55 -3.69 6.57
C ALA A 176 4.83 -2.40 5.79
N SER A 177 3.95 -1.42 5.96
CA SER A 177 4.11 -0.08 5.39
C SER A 177 5.16 0.70 6.19
N ASN A 178 6.18 1.26 5.52
CA ASN A 178 7.28 1.98 6.18
C ASN A 178 7.27 3.48 5.84
N HIS A 179 6.28 3.95 5.08
CA HIS A 179 6.19 5.32 4.59
C HIS A 179 7.47 5.81 3.86
N GLY A 180 8.27 4.87 3.33
CA GLY A 180 9.52 5.16 2.62
C GLY A 180 10.62 5.75 3.52
N GLN A 181 10.46 5.68 4.84
CA GLN A 181 11.41 6.24 5.79
C GLN A 181 12.76 5.53 5.76
N ASP A 182 13.80 6.28 6.08
CA ASP A 182 15.14 5.73 6.20
C ASP A 182 15.29 4.89 7.47
N GLY A 183 16.14 3.87 7.41
CA GLY A 183 16.33 2.91 8.49
C GLY A 183 17.36 1.87 8.10
N GLN A 184 18.01 1.29 9.11
CA GLN A 184 19.03 0.26 8.95
C GLN A 184 18.57 -0.98 9.71
N VAL A 185 17.77 -1.80 9.04
CA VAL A 185 17.01 -2.88 9.68
C VAL A 185 17.88 -4.11 9.87
N THR A 186 17.90 -4.65 11.08
CA THR A 186 18.59 -5.91 11.41
C THR A 186 17.59 -6.95 11.91
N PHE A 187 17.94 -8.23 11.78
CA PHE A 187 17.11 -9.36 12.21
C PHE A 187 17.82 -10.16 13.30
N SER A 188 17.20 -10.29 14.47
CA SER A 188 17.80 -10.92 15.66
C SER A 188 18.19 -12.38 15.44
N LYS A 189 17.48 -13.11 14.57
CA LYS A 189 17.79 -14.51 14.22
C LYS A 189 18.90 -14.66 13.18
N LYS A 190 19.46 -13.55 12.69
CA LYS A 190 20.61 -13.51 11.78
C LYS A 190 21.66 -12.49 12.27
N PRO A 191 22.21 -12.66 13.48
CA PRO A 191 23.17 -11.72 14.05
C PRO A 191 24.41 -11.60 13.15
N GLY A 192 24.92 -10.38 12.99
CA GLY A 192 26.10 -10.09 12.15
C GLY A 192 25.84 -9.96 10.65
N SER A 193 24.61 -10.18 10.17
CA SER A 193 24.26 -9.87 8.77
C SER A 193 24.25 -8.35 8.54
N PRO A 194 24.59 -7.87 7.32
CA PRO A 194 24.48 -6.46 6.98
C PRO A 194 23.06 -5.94 7.25
N ALA A 195 22.98 -4.71 7.77
CA ALA A 195 21.70 -4.03 7.94
C ALA A 195 21.05 -3.76 6.58
N LEU A 196 19.73 -3.88 6.51
CA LEU A 196 18.95 -3.63 5.32
C LEU A 196 18.53 -2.15 5.27
N PRO A 197 18.95 -1.37 4.26
CA PRO A 197 18.51 0.01 4.09
C PRO A 197 17.06 0.06 3.61
N MET A 198 16.23 0.90 4.24
CA MET A 198 14.78 0.97 3.99
C MET A 198 14.28 2.21 3.24
N LYS A 199 15.18 3.14 2.92
CA LYS A 199 14.81 4.40 2.27
C LYS A 199 14.01 4.18 0.99
N ASN A 200 12.87 4.87 0.88
CA ASN A 200 11.90 4.78 -0.22
C ASN A 200 11.18 3.42 -0.39
N ALA A 201 11.32 2.50 0.56
CA ALA A 201 10.71 1.18 0.51
C ALA A 201 9.68 0.98 1.62
N ASP A 202 8.72 0.09 1.37
CA ASP A 202 8.03 -0.68 2.40
C ASP A 202 8.87 -1.91 2.78
N PHE A 203 8.45 -2.65 3.81
CA PHE A 203 9.16 -3.83 4.32
C PHE A 203 8.34 -5.09 4.11
N ARG A 204 9.01 -6.21 3.79
CA ARG A 204 8.38 -7.53 3.88
C ARG A 204 9.33 -8.59 4.43
N PHE A 205 8.77 -9.62 5.06
CA PHE A 205 9.54 -10.73 5.65
C PHE A 205 8.78 -12.06 5.69
N ARG A 206 9.54 -13.13 5.83
CA ARG A 206 9.10 -14.52 5.99
C ARG A 206 9.82 -15.16 7.16
N LEU A 207 9.07 -15.51 8.21
CA LEU A 207 9.62 -16.13 9.41
C LEU A 207 9.81 -17.65 9.27
N ASP A 208 9.12 -18.29 8.32
CA ASP A 208 9.33 -19.70 7.99
C ASP A 208 10.67 -19.94 7.28
N ARG A 209 11.18 -18.93 6.55
CA ARG A 209 12.45 -18.98 5.82
C ARG A 209 13.54 -18.03 6.34
N ASN A 210 13.25 -17.26 7.39
CA ASN A 210 14.13 -16.21 7.88
C ASN A 210 14.57 -15.23 6.77
N GLN A 211 13.66 -14.88 5.86
CA GLN A 211 13.90 -13.95 4.75
C GLN A 211 13.27 -12.60 5.06
N PHE A 212 13.91 -11.51 4.62
CA PHE A 212 13.39 -10.16 4.75
C PHE A 212 14.05 -9.27 3.71
N GLU A 213 13.28 -8.34 3.16
CA GLU A 213 13.72 -7.49 2.06
C GLU A 213 12.86 -6.22 1.95
N PRO A 214 13.36 -5.19 1.23
CA PRO A 214 12.56 -4.03 0.89
C PRO A 214 11.50 -4.42 -0.12
N GLU A 215 10.42 -3.67 -0.14
CA GLU A 215 9.31 -3.85 -1.04
C GLU A 215 8.82 -2.49 -1.58
N THR A 216 8.17 -2.49 -2.74
CA THR A 216 7.62 -1.30 -3.39
C THR A 216 6.74 -0.59 -2.40
N GLY A 217 6.71 0.73 -2.42
CA GLY A 217 5.91 1.54 -1.52
C GLY A 217 6.02 3.00 -1.97
N PRO A 218 5.77 3.97 -1.08
CA PRO A 218 5.45 3.79 0.34
C PRO A 218 3.94 3.70 0.65
N GLY A 219 3.53 2.74 1.47
CA GLY A 219 2.25 2.80 2.18
C GLY A 219 2.37 3.66 3.46
N GLN A 220 1.25 4.17 3.99
CA GLN A 220 1.24 4.92 5.26
C GLN A 220 0.21 4.33 6.22
N PHE A 221 -1.05 4.75 6.16
CA PHE A 221 -2.05 4.45 7.19
C PHE A 221 -2.88 3.20 6.92
N GLY A 222 -2.88 2.69 5.68
CA GLY A 222 -3.60 1.47 5.32
C GLY A 222 -2.84 0.57 4.39
N HIS A 223 -3.18 -0.71 4.49
CA HIS A 223 -2.63 -1.78 3.68
C HIS A 223 -3.60 -2.96 3.66
N THR A 224 -3.95 -3.42 2.46
CA THR A 224 -4.76 -4.63 2.28
C THR A 224 -4.38 -5.38 1.01
N PHE A 225 -4.88 -6.61 0.92
CA PHE A 225 -4.81 -7.45 -0.27
C PHE A 225 -6.23 -7.81 -0.73
N ASP A 226 -6.43 -7.91 -2.05
CA ASP A 226 -7.63 -8.59 -2.56
C ASP A 226 -7.52 -10.12 -2.43
N ASP A 227 -8.56 -10.82 -2.87
CA ASP A 227 -8.63 -12.29 -2.86
C ASP A 227 -7.55 -12.99 -3.70
N PHE A 228 -6.89 -12.25 -4.59
CA PHE A 228 -5.78 -12.74 -5.40
C PHE A 228 -4.44 -12.19 -4.94
N GLY A 229 -4.34 -11.43 -3.85
CA GLY A 229 -3.08 -10.90 -3.34
C GLY A 229 -2.57 -9.62 -4.02
N HIS A 230 -3.37 -8.95 -4.84
CA HIS A 230 -3.00 -7.61 -5.32
C HIS A 230 -3.05 -6.63 -4.16
N ARG A 231 -2.04 -5.77 -4.05
CA ARG A 231 -1.79 -4.98 -2.85
C ARG A 231 -2.22 -3.53 -3.01
N PHE A 232 -3.00 -3.06 -2.04
CA PHE A 232 -3.52 -1.71 -1.99
C PHE A 232 -3.09 -1.03 -0.69
N VAL A 233 -2.72 0.25 -0.78
CA VAL A 233 -2.32 1.05 0.39
C VAL A 233 -2.99 2.41 0.36
N THR A 234 -3.00 3.07 1.51
CA THR A 234 -3.48 4.46 1.64
C THR A 234 -2.35 5.36 2.15
N GLN A 235 -2.42 6.63 1.75
CA GLN A 235 -1.59 7.72 2.27
C GLN A 235 -2.49 8.87 2.72
N ASN A 236 -1.98 9.76 3.57
CA ASN A 236 -2.77 10.80 4.23
C ASN A 236 -3.79 11.53 3.31
N THR A 237 -3.35 11.96 2.12
CA THR A 237 -4.19 12.66 1.13
C THR A 237 -4.56 11.81 -0.08
N ILE A 238 -4.19 10.52 -0.10
CA ILE A 238 -4.46 9.59 -1.21
C ILE A 238 -5.17 8.37 -0.64
N ARG A 239 -6.50 8.31 -0.83
CA ARG A 239 -7.34 7.29 -0.19
C ARG A 239 -7.06 5.87 -0.66
N ILE A 240 -6.45 5.68 -1.83
CA ILE A 240 -6.17 4.34 -2.37
C ILE A 240 -5.10 4.36 -3.48
N GLN A 241 -4.15 3.44 -3.37
CA GLN A 241 -3.11 3.22 -4.37
C GLN A 241 -2.89 1.72 -4.60
N HIS A 242 -2.64 1.32 -5.84
CA HIS A 242 -2.27 -0.05 -6.19
C HIS A 242 -0.75 -0.17 -6.37
N MET A 243 -0.16 -1.22 -5.77
CA MET A 243 1.25 -1.57 -5.95
C MET A 243 1.41 -2.42 -7.21
N VAL A 244 1.61 -1.76 -8.35
CA VAL A 244 1.59 -2.38 -9.68
C VAL A 244 2.81 -3.28 -9.93
N VAL A 245 4.00 -2.86 -9.48
CA VAL A 245 5.26 -3.58 -9.77
C VAL A 245 6.01 -3.87 -8.48
N PRO A 246 6.21 -5.16 -8.12
CA PRO A 246 7.02 -5.55 -6.98
C PRO A 246 8.47 -5.04 -7.04
N TRP A 247 9.05 -4.75 -5.88
CA TRP A 247 10.38 -4.11 -5.75
C TRP A 247 11.46 -4.84 -6.54
N ARG A 248 11.48 -6.17 -6.41
CA ARG A 248 12.46 -7.06 -7.05
C ARG A 248 12.61 -6.82 -8.55
N TYR A 249 11.54 -6.44 -9.23
CA TYR A 249 11.57 -6.23 -10.68
C TYR A 249 12.05 -4.84 -11.09
N LEU A 250 11.86 -3.83 -10.23
CA LEU A 250 12.33 -2.46 -10.46
C LEU A 250 13.80 -2.26 -10.05
N HIS A 251 14.35 -3.19 -9.27
CA HIS A 251 15.70 -3.13 -8.71
C HIS A 251 16.60 -4.25 -9.24
N ARG A 252 16.29 -4.83 -10.40
CA ARG A 252 17.22 -5.70 -11.14
C ARG A 252 18.49 -4.94 -11.56
N HIS A 253 18.37 -3.62 -11.72
CA HIS A 253 19.49 -2.70 -11.93
C HIS A 253 19.11 -1.28 -11.47
N ASP A 254 20.11 -0.44 -11.18
CA ASP A 254 19.89 0.87 -10.55
C ASP A 254 19.58 2.02 -11.53
N PHE A 255 19.52 1.74 -12.83
CA PHE A 255 19.55 2.78 -13.87
C PHE A 255 18.18 3.25 -14.38
N LEU A 256 17.07 2.73 -13.82
CA LEU A 256 15.74 3.17 -14.22
C LEU A 256 15.56 4.68 -13.93
N PRO A 257 14.94 5.46 -14.84
CA PRO A 257 14.66 6.88 -14.58
C PRO A 257 13.75 7.12 -13.38
N SER A 258 12.92 6.14 -13.04
CA SER A 258 12.06 6.14 -11.87
C SER A 258 11.74 4.72 -11.42
N GLN A 259 12.00 4.44 -10.14
CA GLN A 259 11.64 3.20 -9.44
C GLN A 259 10.23 3.26 -8.81
N LYS A 260 9.38 4.22 -9.20
CA LYS A 260 7.99 4.25 -8.75
C LYS A 260 7.22 3.06 -9.33
N GLY A 261 6.78 2.16 -8.45
CA GLY A 261 6.04 0.93 -8.78
C GLY A 261 4.56 0.99 -8.40
N MET A 262 4.01 2.17 -8.09
CA MET A 262 2.65 2.34 -7.58
C MET A 262 1.84 3.37 -8.38
N ALA A 263 0.52 3.16 -8.42
CA ALA A 263 -0.46 4.04 -9.06
C ALA A 263 -1.51 4.53 -8.03
N ASP A 264 -1.84 5.82 -8.07
CA ASP A 264 -3.10 6.30 -7.51
C ASP A 264 -4.23 5.80 -8.43
N ILE A 265 -5.21 5.11 -7.86
CA ILE A 265 -6.32 4.51 -8.61
C ILE A 265 -7.66 5.17 -8.34
N SER A 266 -7.71 6.29 -7.60
CA SER A 266 -8.93 7.03 -7.26
C SER A 266 -9.66 7.69 -8.45
N ASN A 267 -9.14 7.53 -9.68
CA ASN A 267 -9.65 8.11 -10.92
C ASN A 267 -9.80 9.66 -10.88
N GLY A 268 -9.08 10.33 -10.00
CA GLY A 268 -9.19 11.79 -9.83
C GLY A 268 -10.50 12.24 -9.18
N GLU A 269 -11.33 11.32 -8.67
CA GLU A 269 -12.43 11.68 -7.78
C GLU A 269 -11.82 12.10 -6.45
N LEU A 270 -11.87 13.40 -6.14
CA LEU A 270 -11.29 13.93 -4.90
C LEU A 270 -12.33 14.27 -3.84
N THR A 271 -13.62 14.29 -4.23
CA THR A 271 -14.70 14.76 -3.38
C THR A 271 -15.11 13.74 -2.33
N MET A 272 -15.27 14.26 -1.11
CA MET A 272 -15.74 13.57 0.07
C MET A 272 -17.01 14.24 0.58
N PHE A 273 -18.02 13.44 0.96
CA PHE A 273 -19.31 13.91 1.47
C PHE A 273 -19.32 13.90 3.01
N GLN A 274 -18.44 14.70 3.62
CA GLN A 274 -18.44 14.91 5.07
C GLN A 274 -19.66 15.69 5.55
N ARG A 275 -20.06 15.44 6.80
CA ARG A 275 -21.22 16.09 7.44
C ARG A 275 -20.85 17.07 8.54
N THR A 276 -19.58 17.07 8.95
CA THR A 276 -18.99 18.04 9.86
C THR A 276 -18.32 19.15 9.06
N ALA A 277 -18.33 20.38 9.59
CA ALA A 277 -17.50 21.44 9.04
C ALA A 277 -16.02 21.19 9.38
N ALA A 278 -15.11 21.76 8.59
CA ALA A 278 -13.70 21.79 8.98
C ALA A 278 -13.54 22.42 10.38
N PRO A 279 -12.70 21.86 11.27
CA PRO A 279 -12.36 22.49 12.54
C PRO A 279 -11.86 23.92 12.33
N TYR A 280 -12.20 24.83 13.25
CA TYR A 280 -11.86 26.26 13.17
C TYR A 280 -10.40 26.51 12.76
N TRP A 281 -9.44 25.88 13.46
CA TRP A 281 -8.01 26.05 13.19
C TRP A 281 -7.64 25.67 11.74
N ARG A 282 -8.27 24.61 11.18
CA ARG A 282 -7.97 24.11 9.84
C ARG A 282 -8.53 25.06 8.80
N ALA A 283 -9.77 25.51 8.99
CA ALA A 283 -10.40 26.51 8.12
C ALA A 283 -9.53 27.78 8.02
N GLU A 284 -9.10 28.30 9.17
CA GLU A 284 -8.24 29.48 9.25
C GLU A 284 -6.87 29.25 8.61
N ARG A 285 -6.18 28.14 8.92
CA ARG A 285 -4.87 27.82 8.34
C ARG A 285 -4.94 27.70 6.82
N SER A 286 -5.94 26.98 6.31
CA SER A 286 -6.14 26.79 4.87
C SER A 286 -6.44 28.11 4.17
N ALA A 287 -7.26 28.99 4.78
CA ALA A 287 -7.52 30.33 4.26
C ALA A 287 -6.24 31.18 4.17
N ARG A 288 -5.41 31.17 5.21
CA ARG A 288 -4.11 31.87 5.24
C ARG A 288 -3.16 31.38 4.15
N ARG A 289 -2.97 30.06 4.05
CA ARG A 289 -2.09 29.46 3.03
C ARG A 289 -2.58 29.69 1.61
N ASN A 290 -3.89 29.60 1.36
CA ASN A 290 -4.45 29.91 0.04
C ASN A 290 -4.26 31.38 -0.34
N LYS A 291 -4.28 32.30 0.63
CA LYS A 291 -3.91 33.69 0.40
C LYS A 291 -2.43 33.81 0.01
N GLU A 292 -1.54 33.15 0.76
CA GLU A 292 -0.10 33.11 0.46
C GLU A 292 0.20 32.51 -0.92
N TYR A 293 -0.44 31.40 -1.29
CA TYR A 293 -0.26 30.77 -2.61
C TYR A 293 -0.67 31.73 -3.74
N LYS A 294 -1.78 32.46 -3.57
CA LYS A 294 -2.21 33.49 -4.53
C LYS A 294 -1.22 34.65 -4.62
N GLU A 295 -0.74 35.15 -3.49
CA GLU A 295 0.27 36.22 -3.43
C GLU A 295 1.60 35.79 -4.08
N GLN A 296 1.96 34.51 -3.96
CA GLN A 296 3.16 33.91 -4.56
C GLN A 296 2.95 33.39 -5.99
N GLN A 297 1.75 33.53 -6.55
CA GLN A 297 1.39 33.02 -7.88
C GLN A 297 1.63 31.50 -8.06
N LEU A 298 1.42 30.73 -6.99
CA LEU A 298 1.52 29.28 -7.02
C LEU A 298 0.19 28.68 -7.51
N ASP A 299 0.26 27.75 -8.47
CA ASP A 299 -0.88 26.95 -8.91
C ASP A 299 -1.18 25.83 -7.90
N ARG A 300 -1.64 26.24 -6.72
CA ARG A 300 -1.91 25.35 -5.58
C ARG A 300 -3.11 25.84 -4.78
N ILE A 301 -3.96 24.90 -4.38
CA ILE A 301 -5.09 25.12 -3.48
C ILE A 301 -5.00 24.11 -2.34
N GLU A 302 -5.18 24.57 -1.10
CA GLU A 302 -5.38 23.74 0.08
C GLU A 302 -6.87 23.72 0.43
N TYR A 303 -7.42 22.52 0.60
CA TYR A 303 -8.81 22.31 0.96
C TYR A 303 -8.91 22.04 2.47
N ALA A 304 -9.81 22.76 3.15
CA ALA A 304 -10.07 22.54 4.59
C ALA A 304 -11.05 21.38 4.82
N ASP A 305 -11.89 21.09 3.83
CA ASP A 305 -12.95 20.09 3.82
C ASP A 305 -13.21 19.54 2.41
N GLY A 306 -14.07 18.53 2.34
CA GLY A 306 -14.56 17.94 1.10
C GLY A 306 -13.52 17.12 0.33
N HIS A 307 -12.31 16.96 0.88
CA HIS A 307 -11.19 16.22 0.30
C HIS A 307 -10.49 15.40 1.37
N PHE A 308 -9.91 14.27 0.98
CA PHE A 308 -9.13 13.44 1.91
C PHE A 308 -7.93 14.20 2.44
N THR A 309 -7.86 14.30 3.76
CA THR A 309 -6.76 14.96 4.49
C THR A 309 -6.32 14.15 5.71
N GLY A 310 -6.96 13.01 5.94
CA GLY A 310 -6.71 12.07 7.03
C GLY A 310 -7.09 10.64 6.64
N ALA A 311 -6.79 10.22 5.40
CA ALA A 311 -7.14 8.88 4.93
C ALA A 311 -6.46 7.81 5.78
N THR A 312 -7.25 6.87 6.28
CA THR A 312 -6.86 5.89 7.31
C THR A 312 -7.52 4.54 7.04
N GLY A 313 -6.92 3.47 7.58
CA GLY A 313 -7.29 2.12 7.18
C GLY A 313 -7.25 1.95 5.66
N GLY A 314 -8.07 1.08 5.12
CA GLY A 314 -8.06 0.69 3.70
C GLY A 314 -8.26 -0.81 3.62
N THR A 315 -9.42 -1.26 4.07
CA THR A 315 -9.69 -2.67 4.38
C THR A 315 -10.51 -3.30 3.27
N PHE A 316 -9.97 -4.36 2.67
CA PHE A 316 -10.68 -5.16 1.69
C PHE A 316 -11.76 -5.99 2.39
N TYR A 317 -12.99 -5.94 1.87
CA TYR A 317 -14.06 -6.79 2.38
C TYR A 317 -14.02 -8.16 1.71
N GLY A 318 -13.33 -9.10 2.37
CA GLY A 318 -13.27 -10.53 2.03
C GLY A 318 -14.26 -11.41 2.80
N GLY A 319 -15.21 -10.81 3.54
CA GLY A 319 -16.26 -11.52 4.26
C GLY A 319 -17.36 -12.05 3.35
N ASN A 320 -18.19 -12.97 3.86
CA ASN A 320 -19.24 -13.63 3.06
C ASN A 320 -20.69 -13.21 3.41
N THR A 321 -20.88 -12.30 4.37
CA THR A 321 -22.21 -11.97 4.89
C THR A 321 -22.81 -10.73 4.22
N PHE A 322 -22.02 -9.73 3.82
CA PHE A 322 -22.53 -8.53 3.16
C PHE A 322 -23.19 -8.87 1.82
N PRO A 323 -24.10 -8.01 1.30
CA PRO A 323 -24.64 -8.17 -0.05
C PRO A 323 -23.53 -8.25 -1.11
N GLU A 324 -23.76 -8.99 -2.19
CA GLU A 324 -22.76 -9.28 -3.24
C GLU A 324 -22.00 -8.05 -3.74
N LYS A 325 -22.70 -6.93 -3.94
CA LYS A 325 -22.11 -5.68 -4.45
C LYS A 325 -21.04 -5.06 -3.55
N TYR A 326 -20.92 -5.51 -2.29
CA TYR A 326 -19.87 -5.10 -1.37
C TYR A 326 -18.64 -6.02 -1.38
N SER A 327 -18.77 -7.21 -1.97
CA SER A 327 -17.70 -8.20 -2.04
C SER A 327 -16.52 -7.64 -2.82
N GLY A 328 -15.35 -7.62 -2.19
CA GLY A 328 -14.12 -7.16 -2.79
C GLY A 328 -13.94 -5.63 -2.91
N ASN A 329 -14.83 -4.85 -2.29
CA ASN A 329 -14.64 -3.41 -2.16
C ASN A 329 -13.65 -3.09 -1.03
N ILE A 330 -13.10 -1.87 -1.06
CA ILE A 330 -12.16 -1.38 -0.06
C ILE A 330 -12.81 -0.24 0.72
N PHE A 331 -12.67 -0.29 2.05
CA PHE A 331 -13.24 0.70 2.97
C PHE A 331 -12.11 1.51 3.61
N THR A 332 -12.16 2.83 3.44
CA THR A 332 -11.12 3.77 3.90
C THR A 332 -11.78 4.80 4.82
N GLY A 333 -11.27 4.92 6.06
CA GLY A 333 -11.67 5.98 6.97
C GLY A 333 -11.08 7.33 6.55
N ASP A 334 -11.72 8.43 6.94
CA ASP A 334 -11.06 9.73 7.02
C ASP A 334 -11.28 10.32 8.41
N VAL A 335 -10.20 10.43 9.18
CA VAL A 335 -10.27 10.94 10.56
C VAL A 335 -10.60 12.43 10.60
N SER A 336 -10.26 13.19 9.55
CA SER A 336 -10.52 14.63 9.46
C SER A 336 -11.96 14.95 9.06
N GLY A 337 -12.55 14.10 8.20
CA GLY A 337 -13.90 14.20 7.66
C GLY A 337 -14.97 13.40 8.41
N ASN A 338 -14.58 12.65 9.45
CA ASN A 338 -15.48 11.87 10.32
C ASN A 338 -16.35 10.86 9.54
N LEU A 339 -15.73 10.05 8.67
CA LEU A 339 -16.44 9.15 7.77
C LEU A 339 -15.64 7.91 7.36
N VAL A 340 -16.34 6.94 6.77
CA VAL A 340 -15.78 5.80 6.04
C VAL A 340 -16.29 5.85 4.61
N HIS A 341 -15.34 5.94 3.68
CA HIS A 341 -15.54 5.86 2.25
C HIS A 341 -15.45 4.40 1.76
N ARG A 342 -16.18 4.09 0.70
CA ARG A 342 -16.12 2.78 0.02
C ARG A 342 -15.71 2.97 -1.43
N ASP A 343 -14.61 2.32 -1.81
CA ASP A 343 -14.17 2.22 -3.20
C ASP A 343 -14.63 0.87 -3.81
N VAL A 344 -15.31 0.95 -4.96
CA VAL A 344 -15.55 -0.19 -5.85
C VAL A 344 -14.33 -0.37 -6.74
N ILE A 345 -13.69 -1.54 -6.64
CA ILE A 345 -12.45 -1.83 -7.36
C ILE A 345 -12.75 -2.52 -8.67
N THR A 346 -12.28 -1.94 -9.77
CA THR A 346 -12.45 -2.47 -11.14
C THR A 346 -11.10 -2.69 -11.80
N SER A 347 -10.88 -3.90 -12.32
CA SER A 347 -9.71 -4.21 -13.14
C SER A 347 -9.75 -3.41 -14.45
N LEU A 348 -8.65 -2.76 -14.81
CA LEU A 348 -8.51 -2.19 -16.15
C LEU A 348 -8.18 -3.30 -17.17
N THR A 349 -8.67 -3.14 -18.39
CA THR A 349 -8.38 -4.07 -19.50
C THR A 349 -7.18 -3.62 -20.34
N SER A 350 -6.86 -2.32 -20.32
CA SER A 350 -5.77 -1.70 -21.09
C SER A 350 -4.45 -1.62 -20.32
N SER A 351 -4.47 -1.81 -19.00
CA SER A 351 -3.34 -1.57 -18.10
C SER A 351 -3.35 -2.59 -16.95
N PRO A 352 -2.20 -3.04 -16.43
CA PRO A 352 -2.11 -4.02 -15.33
C PRO A 352 -2.44 -3.42 -13.95
N THR A 353 -3.29 -2.39 -13.91
CA THR A 353 -3.72 -1.73 -12.67
C THR A 353 -5.24 -1.73 -12.55
N PHE A 354 -5.74 -1.13 -11.47
CA PHE A 354 -7.15 -1.01 -11.17
C PHE A 354 -7.60 0.44 -11.27
N ALA A 355 -8.91 0.60 -11.28
CA ALA A 355 -9.63 1.82 -11.04
C ALA A 355 -10.44 1.63 -9.74
N ALA A 356 -10.51 2.68 -8.95
CA ALA A 356 -11.35 2.79 -7.77
C ALA A 356 -12.34 3.93 -7.98
N SER A 357 -13.60 3.67 -7.67
CA SER A 357 -14.66 4.67 -7.79
C SER A 357 -15.73 4.42 -6.77
N ARG A 358 -16.43 5.48 -6.40
CA ARG A 358 -17.68 5.36 -5.64
C ARG A 358 -18.73 4.55 -6.40
N ASP A 359 -19.68 3.97 -5.66
CA ASP A 359 -20.89 3.42 -6.27
C ASP A 359 -21.74 4.53 -6.88
N SER A 360 -21.66 4.60 -8.21
CA SER A 360 -22.31 5.64 -9.00
C SER A 360 -23.84 5.59 -8.98
N ILE A 361 -24.46 4.58 -8.36
CA ILE A 361 -25.92 4.46 -8.24
C ILE A 361 -26.36 4.87 -6.85
N HIS A 362 -25.78 4.27 -5.81
CA HIS A 362 -26.30 4.35 -4.45
C HIS A 362 -25.57 5.36 -3.55
N GLU A 363 -24.37 5.82 -3.93
CA GLU A 363 -23.53 6.67 -3.08
C GLU A 363 -23.22 8.04 -3.71
N LYS A 364 -23.92 8.46 -4.77
CA LYS A 364 -23.61 9.68 -5.56
C LYS A 364 -23.30 10.96 -4.76
N ASN A 365 -23.91 11.13 -3.59
CA ASN A 365 -23.82 12.34 -2.75
C ASN A 365 -23.70 12.01 -1.25
N LYS A 366 -23.20 10.82 -0.92
CA LYS A 366 -23.01 10.37 0.46
C LYS A 366 -21.86 9.38 0.58
N GLU A 367 -21.39 9.17 1.80
CA GLU A 367 -20.40 8.15 2.13
C GLU A 367 -21.07 6.84 2.59
N PHE A 368 -20.29 5.77 2.68
CA PHE A 368 -20.77 4.49 3.24
C PHE A 368 -21.20 4.66 4.71
N LEU A 369 -20.38 5.37 5.49
CA LEU A 369 -20.70 5.82 6.85
C LEU A 369 -20.20 7.26 7.00
N SER A 370 -21.02 8.16 7.53
CA SER A 370 -20.60 9.52 7.91
C SER A 370 -21.20 9.90 9.26
N SER A 371 -20.54 10.78 10.00
CA SER A 371 -20.98 11.23 11.32
C SER A 371 -21.19 12.74 11.35
N THR A 372 -22.15 13.21 12.15
CA THR A 372 -22.25 14.62 12.56
C THR A 372 -21.47 14.92 13.85
N ASP A 373 -20.92 13.91 14.51
CA ASP A 373 -20.02 14.05 15.66
C ASP A 373 -18.58 14.30 15.17
N SER A 374 -18.05 15.48 15.48
CA SER A 374 -16.69 15.86 15.11
C SER A 374 -15.60 15.11 15.87
N TRP A 375 -15.95 14.36 16.94
CA TRP A 375 -15.02 13.51 17.69
C TRP A 375 -14.83 12.12 17.06
N PHE A 376 -15.68 11.69 16.12
CA PHE A 376 -15.56 10.38 15.47
C PHE A 376 -14.32 10.34 14.56
N ARG A 377 -13.26 9.63 14.96
CA ARG A 377 -11.98 9.50 14.25
C ARG A 377 -11.78 8.04 13.85
N PRO A 378 -12.36 7.56 12.73
CA PRO A 378 -12.20 6.18 12.28
C PRO A 378 -10.74 5.92 11.85
N ALA A 379 -9.89 5.55 12.79
CA ALA A 379 -8.45 5.40 12.62
C ALA A 379 -8.07 4.13 11.85
N ASN A 380 -8.91 3.10 11.89
CA ASN A 380 -8.69 1.86 11.14
C ASN A 380 -9.98 1.04 10.99
N LEU A 381 -9.95 0.00 10.16
CA LEU A 381 -11.04 -0.97 9.99
C LEU A 381 -10.51 -2.40 9.90
N THR A 382 -11.29 -3.39 10.34
CA THR A 382 -10.95 -4.81 10.17
C THR A 382 -12.20 -5.64 9.88
N SER A 383 -12.04 -6.76 9.17
CA SER A 383 -13.13 -7.72 8.97
C SER A 383 -13.01 -8.90 9.93
N GLY A 384 -14.12 -9.26 10.58
CA GLY A 384 -14.16 -10.36 11.54
C GLY A 384 -14.44 -11.72 10.89
N ALA A 385 -14.20 -12.78 11.67
CA ALA A 385 -14.51 -14.16 11.31
C ALA A 385 -16.02 -14.42 11.12
N ASP A 386 -16.85 -13.55 11.69
CA ASP A 386 -18.31 -13.50 11.53
C ASP A 386 -18.75 -12.77 10.24
N GLY A 387 -17.80 -12.26 9.46
CA GLY A 387 -18.04 -11.51 8.22
C GLY A 387 -18.50 -10.06 8.43
N ALA A 388 -18.51 -9.56 9.67
CA ALA A 388 -18.79 -8.15 9.94
C ALA A 388 -17.60 -7.26 9.58
N LEU A 389 -17.86 -5.96 9.44
CA LEU A 389 -16.83 -4.92 9.36
C LEU A 389 -16.78 -4.17 10.69
N TYR A 390 -15.60 -4.01 11.26
CA TYR A 390 -15.37 -3.32 12.51
C TYR A 390 -14.66 -2.00 12.25
N VAL A 391 -15.21 -0.90 12.77
CA VAL A 391 -14.64 0.45 12.68
C VAL A 391 -13.95 0.76 13.99
N ILE A 392 -12.65 1.03 13.95
CA ILE A 392 -11.84 1.39 15.09
C ILE A 392 -11.79 2.92 15.17
N ASP A 393 -12.44 3.48 16.18
CA ASP A 393 -12.58 4.91 16.40
C ASP A 393 -11.75 5.35 17.60
N MET A 394 -10.73 6.16 17.33
CA MET A 394 -9.84 6.71 18.36
C MET A 394 -10.59 7.67 19.30
N TYR A 395 -11.68 8.29 18.82
CA TYR A 395 -12.57 9.20 19.52
C TYR A 395 -11.88 10.38 20.23
N ARG A 396 -11.37 11.33 19.42
CA ARG A 396 -10.59 12.50 19.87
C ARG A 396 -11.15 13.81 19.37
N GLN A 397 -11.06 14.86 20.19
CA GLN A 397 -11.40 16.22 19.76
C GLN A 397 -10.46 16.70 18.65
N HIS A 398 -9.16 16.41 18.79
CA HIS A 398 -8.10 16.74 17.84
C HIS A 398 -7.31 15.49 17.48
N ILE A 399 -7.00 15.32 16.20
CA ILE A 399 -6.28 14.16 15.67
C ILE A 399 -4.95 14.55 15.02
N GLU A 400 -4.61 15.85 15.02
CA GLU A 400 -3.48 16.38 14.28
C GLU A 400 -2.28 16.59 15.19
N THR A 401 -1.09 16.37 14.64
CA THR A 401 0.15 16.69 15.36
C THR A 401 0.26 18.21 15.59
N PRO A 402 0.57 18.65 16.83
CA PRO A 402 0.65 20.08 17.16
C PRO A 402 1.62 20.86 16.27
N VAL A 403 2.68 20.23 15.77
CA VAL A 403 3.70 20.86 14.92
C VAL A 403 3.14 21.36 13.57
N SER A 404 2.00 20.83 13.13
CA SER A 404 1.36 21.18 11.85
C SER A 404 0.43 22.40 11.92
N ILE A 405 0.24 22.95 13.13
CA ILE A 405 -0.70 24.02 13.44
C ILE A 405 0.08 25.29 13.85
N PRO A 406 -0.25 26.48 13.34
CA PRO A 406 0.29 27.75 13.82
C PRO A 406 0.04 27.99 15.32
N GLU A 407 1.01 28.56 16.04
CA GLU A 407 0.93 28.75 17.51
C GLU A 407 -0.30 29.54 17.96
N ASP A 408 -0.68 30.59 17.23
CA ASP A 408 -1.84 31.43 17.57
C ASP A 408 -3.16 30.65 17.54
N LEU A 409 -3.24 29.62 16.68
CA LEU A 409 -4.43 28.78 16.53
C LEU A 409 -4.52 27.65 17.58
N LYS A 410 -3.46 27.42 18.38
CA LYS A 410 -3.43 26.39 19.42
C LYS A 410 -4.01 26.82 20.77
N THR A 411 -4.24 28.12 20.95
CA THR A 411 -4.49 28.75 22.27
C THR A 411 -5.59 28.07 23.09
N ASP A 412 -6.66 27.61 22.46
CA ASP A 412 -7.80 26.96 23.13
C ASP A 412 -7.90 25.44 22.78
N MET A 413 -6.82 24.79 22.32
CA MET A 413 -6.78 23.37 21.95
C MET A 413 -6.20 22.50 23.07
N ASP A 414 -6.89 21.39 23.37
CA ASP A 414 -6.37 20.30 24.20
C ASP A 414 -6.12 19.06 23.32
N PHE A 415 -4.85 18.81 22.98
CA PHE A 415 -4.47 17.66 22.14
C PHE A 415 -4.64 16.31 22.84
N LEU A 416 -4.86 16.29 24.16
CA LEU A 416 -5.15 15.08 24.92
C LEU A 416 -6.65 14.88 25.17
N ALA A 417 -7.51 15.81 24.73
CA ALA A 417 -8.95 15.67 24.87
C ALA A 417 -9.46 14.40 24.17
N GLY A 418 -9.95 13.46 24.97
CA GLY A 418 -10.42 12.14 24.51
C GLY A 418 -9.43 10.99 24.68
N VAL A 419 -8.22 11.20 25.23
CA VAL A 419 -7.24 10.12 25.48
C VAL A 419 -7.78 8.97 26.35
N ASP A 420 -8.79 9.25 27.16
CA ASP A 420 -9.46 8.27 28.01
C ASP A 420 -10.70 7.62 27.37
N LYS A 421 -11.00 7.97 26.11
CA LYS A 421 -12.15 7.51 25.32
C LYS A 421 -11.69 6.66 24.14
N GLY A 422 -12.59 5.90 23.52
CA GLY A 422 -12.25 5.10 22.35
C GLY A 422 -13.31 4.05 22.10
N ARG A 423 -13.65 3.82 20.83
CA ARG A 423 -14.83 3.04 20.44
C ARG A 423 -14.52 2.10 19.31
N ILE A 424 -15.19 0.97 19.31
CA ILE A 424 -15.18 0.01 18.22
C ILE A 424 -16.64 -0.26 17.87
N TYR A 425 -17.00 0.02 16.63
CA TYR A 425 -18.34 -0.24 16.12
C TYR A 425 -18.33 -1.46 15.21
N LYS A 426 -19.37 -2.28 15.28
CA LYS A 426 -19.58 -3.43 14.42
C LYS A 426 -20.67 -3.12 13.42
N ILE A 427 -20.40 -3.36 12.14
CA ILE A 427 -21.31 -3.16 11.02
C ILE A 427 -21.70 -4.53 10.47
N THR A 428 -23.00 -4.82 10.48
CA THR A 428 -23.58 -6.07 9.99
C THR A 428 -24.66 -5.78 8.94
N PRO A 429 -24.85 -6.66 7.94
CA PRO A 429 -25.91 -6.48 6.97
C PRO A 429 -27.28 -6.76 7.62
N LYS A 430 -28.30 -5.96 7.28
CA LYS A 430 -29.69 -6.22 7.67
C LYS A 430 -30.22 -7.52 7.07
N THR A 431 -29.80 -7.82 5.85
CA THR A 431 -30.14 -9.05 5.12
C THR A 431 -28.84 -9.74 4.71
N PRO A 432 -28.31 -10.66 5.53
CA PRO A 432 -27.06 -11.34 5.24
C PRO A 432 -27.18 -12.28 4.04
N ARG A 433 -26.21 -12.26 3.12
CA ARG A 433 -26.13 -13.15 1.93
C ARG A 433 -25.94 -14.62 2.32
N SER A 434 -25.27 -14.87 3.43
CA SER A 434 -25.02 -16.19 3.98
C SER A 434 -25.20 -16.16 5.50
N ALA A 435 -25.46 -17.33 6.10
CA ALA A 435 -25.49 -17.43 7.56
C ALA A 435 -24.15 -16.96 8.14
N THR A 436 -24.20 -16.24 9.26
CA THR A 436 -23.00 -15.90 10.02
C THR A 436 -22.22 -17.18 10.30
N PRO A 437 -20.96 -17.29 9.84
CA PRO A 437 -20.17 -18.49 10.08
C PRO A 437 -20.05 -18.73 11.59
N ALA A 438 -20.25 -19.97 12.03
CA ALA A 438 -19.87 -20.34 13.39
C ALA A 438 -18.36 -20.07 13.54
N LEU A 439 -17.94 -19.48 14.66
CA LEU A 439 -16.52 -19.31 14.96
C LEU A 439 -15.87 -20.70 15.04
N VAL A 440 -15.19 -21.07 13.96
CA VAL A 440 -14.34 -22.25 13.92
C VAL A 440 -12.98 -21.82 14.46
N ASN A 441 -12.50 -22.47 15.52
CA ASN A 441 -11.13 -22.31 15.98
C ASN A 441 -10.22 -23.28 15.20
N PRO A 442 -9.52 -22.84 14.13
CA PRO A 442 -8.73 -23.74 13.31
C PRO A 442 -7.53 -24.31 14.07
N ALA A 443 -7.11 -23.71 15.18
CA ALA A 443 -6.04 -24.28 16.01
C ALA A 443 -6.43 -25.62 16.64
N ARG A 444 -7.73 -25.88 16.84
CA ARG A 444 -8.25 -27.14 17.39
C ARG A 444 -8.54 -28.21 16.33
N LEU A 445 -8.50 -27.84 15.05
CA LEU A 445 -8.74 -28.77 13.94
C LEU A 445 -7.50 -29.60 13.62
N ASN A 446 -7.73 -30.83 13.15
CA ASN A 446 -6.66 -31.65 12.59
C ASN A 446 -6.20 -31.08 11.22
N ALA A 447 -5.02 -31.49 10.75
CA ALA A 447 -4.41 -30.88 9.57
C ALA A 447 -5.28 -30.99 8.30
N LEU A 448 -6.00 -32.11 8.10
CA LEU A 448 -6.89 -32.31 6.95
C LEU A 448 -8.17 -31.46 7.04
N GLU A 449 -8.68 -31.22 8.24
CA GLU A 449 -9.79 -30.30 8.45
C GLU A 449 -9.39 -28.85 8.15
N ILE A 450 -8.15 -28.45 8.48
CA ILE A 450 -7.62 -27.12 8.13
C ILE A 450 -7.46 -26.99 6.61
N VAL A 451 -7.02 -28.05 5.91
CA VAL A 451 -6.94 -28.02 4.43
C VAL A 451 -8.29 -27.70 3.80
N LYS A 452 -9.40 -28.20 4.37
CA LYS A 452 -10.76 -27.89 3.86
C LYS A 452 -11.10 -26.40 3.98
N LEU A 453 -10.59 -25.71 4.99
CA LEU A 453 -10.83 -24.27 5.19
C LEU A 453 -10.14 -23.39 4.13
N LEU A 454 -9.20 -23.91 3.34
CA LEU A 454 -8.66 -23.21 2.17
C LEU A 454 -9.75 -22.95 1.10
N SER A 455 -10.89 -23.64 1.19
CA SER A 455 -12.06 -23.45 0.34
C SER A 455 -13.20 -22.66 0.97
N ASP A 456 -13.01 -22.12 2.17
CA ASP A 456 -14.04 -21.32 2.81
C ASP A 456 -14.33 -20.05 1.98
N PRO A 457 -15.59 -19.61 1.84
CA PRO A 457 -15.92 -18.39 1.11
C PRO A 457 -15.36 -17.12 1.77
N SER A 458 -15.11 -17.12 3.08
CA SER A 458 -14.49 -16.01 3.79
C SER A 458 -12.97 -16.02 3.63
N GLN A 459 -12.42 -14.88 3.22
CA GLN A 459 -10.96 -14.69 3.13
C GLN A 459 -10.27 -14.90 4.48
N PHE A 460 -10.95 -14.56 5.58
CA PHE A 460 -10.43 -14.78 6.94
C PHE A 460 -10.06 -16.25 7.15
N TYR A 461 -10.99 -17.18 6.94
CA TYR A 461 -10.74 -18.60 7.17
C TYR A 461 -9.68 -19.17 6.22
N ARG A 462 -9.65 -18.74 4.95
CA ARG A 462 -8.62 -19.19 4.00
C ARG A 462 -7.22 -18.74 4.41
N LEU A 463 -7.04 -17.48 4.77
CA LEU A 463 -5.75 -16.95 5.22
C LEU A 463 -5.30 -17.58 6.55
N GLN A 464 -6.22 -17.77 7.51
CA GLN A 464 -5.91 -18.45 8.76
C GLN A 464 -5.49 -19.89 8.55
N ALA A 465 -6.22 -20.63 7.70
CA ALA A 465 -5.89 -21.99 7.34
C ALA A 465 -4.50 -22.07 6.71
N GLN A 466 -4.21 -21.23 5.70
CA GLN A 466 -2.91 -21.18 5.06
C GLN A 466 -1.79 -20.85 6.06
N ARG A 467 -1.96 -19.81 6.89
CA ARG A 467 -0.99 -19.42 7.92
C ARG A 467 -0.70 -20.57 8.86
N ILE A 468 -1.73 -21.25 9.40
CA ILE A 468 -1.54 -22.35 10.35
C ILE A 468 -0.86 -23.55 9.69
N LEU A 469 -1.20 -23.89 8.44
CA LEU A 469 -0.52 -24.96 7.70
C LEU A 469 0.96 -24.61 7.46
N LEU A 470 1.25 -23.35 7.11
CA LEU A 470 2.62 -22.84 6.99
C LEU A 470 3.37 -22.90 8.33
N GLU A 471 2.72 -22.59 9.46
CA GLU A 471 3.33 -22.64 10.78
C GLU A 471 3.62 -24.08 11.23
N ARG A 472 2.72 -25.03 10.91
CA ARG A 472 2.83 -26.46 11.28
C ARG A 472 3.86 -27.23 10.46
N GLN A 473 4.09 -26.86 9.19
CA GLN A 473 5.03 -27.55 8.29
C GLN A 473 4.79 -29.06 8.14
N ASP A 474 3.55 -29.52 8.36
CA ASP A 474 3.18 -30.93 8.25
C ASP A 474 3.10 -31.35 6.77
N LYS A 475 4.03 -32.19 6.33
CA LYS A 475 4.09 -32.65 4.94
C LYS A 475 3.11 -33.79 4.61
N THR A 476 2.46 -34.39 5.61
CA THR A 476 1.53 -35.51 5.38
C THR A 476 0.27 -35.07 4.61
N ILE A 477 -0.08 -33.78 4.64
CA ILE A 477 -1.22 -33.21 3.92
C ILE A 477 -0.95 -32.93 2.44
N VAL A 478 0.30 -33.00 1.97
CA VAL A 478 0.67 -32.61 0.60
C VAL A 478 -0.21 -33.27 -0.48
N PRO A 479 -0.54 -34.58 -0.40
CA PRO A 479 -1.47 -35.20 -1.37
C PRO A 479 -2.85 -34.52 -1.41
N ALA A 480 -3.42 -34.19 -0.24
CA ALA A 480 -4.72 -33.53 -0.15
C ALA A 480 -4.68 -32.09 -0.69
N VAL A 481 -3.57 -31.38 -0.46
CA VAL A 481 -3.38 -30.02 -1.00
C VAL A 481 -3.17 -30.04 -2.52
N ILE A 482 -2.45 -31.03 -3.06
CA ILE A 482 -2.32 -31.24 -4.52
C ILE A 482 -3.68 -31.51 -5.15
N GLU A 483 -4.50 -32.34 -4.52
CA GLU A 483 -5.87 -32.62 -4.98
C GLU A 483 -6.71 -31.33 -5.02
N LEU A 484 -6.62 -30.53 -3.96
CA LEU A 484 -7.35 -29.27 -3.87
C LEU A 484 -6.89 -28.24 -4.92
N PHE A 485 -5.58 -28.07 -5.10
CA PHE A 485 -5.02 -27.25 -6.18
C PHE A 485 -5.44 -27.77 -7.56
N SER A 486 -5.53 -29.09 -7.71
CA SER A 486 -5.78 -29.70 -9.00
C SER A 486 -7.22 -29.63 -9.47
N ASN A 487 -8.16 -29.78 -8.55
CA ASN A 487 -9.56 -30.06 -8.85
C ASN A 487 -10.54 -29.10 -8.14
N GLY A 488 -10.06 -28.18 -7.30
CA GLY A 488 -10.90 -27.17 -6.65
C GLY A 488 -11.60 -26.27 -7.67
N SER A 489 -12.90 -26.05 -7.52
CA SER A 489 -13.71 -25.25 -8.45
C SER A 489 -13.42 -23.76 -8.34
N ASP A 490 -13.29 -23.24 -7.11
CA ASP A 490 -12.97 -21.85 -6.84
C ASP A 490 -11.48 -21.55 -7.10
N PRO A 491 -11.13 -20.58 -7.97
CA PRO A 491 -9.74 -20.21 -8.19
C PRO A 491 -9.00 -19.72 -6.95
N ARG A 492 -9.70 -19.12 -5.97
CA ARG A 492 -9.11 -18.69 -4.70
C ARG A 492 -8.64 -19.90 -3.89
N THR A 493 -9.44 -20.97 -3.86
CA THR A 493 -9.05 -22.26 -3.28
C THR A 493 -7.76 -22.76 -3.91
N ARG A 494 -7.69 -22.79 -5.25
CA ARG A 494 -6.50 -23.28 -5.95
C ARG A 494 -5.29 -22.42 -5.65
N LEU A 495 -5.44 -21.09 -5.59
CA LEU A 495 -4.35 -20.18 -5.27
C LEU A 495 -3.81 -20.38 -3.84
N HIS A 496 -4.70 -20.49 -2.84
CA HIS A 496 -4.29 -20.81 -1.47
C HIS A 496 -3.58 -22.17 -1.38
N ALA A 497 -4.12 -23.20 -2.05
CA ALA A 497 -3.49 -24.52 -2.11
C ALA A 497 -2.10 -24.47 -2.77
N PHE A 498 -1.95 -23.71 -3.86
CA PHE A 498 -0.66 -23.48 -4.52
C PHE A 498 0.38 -22.87 -3.57
N PHE A 499 -0.01 -21.89 -2.75
CA PHE A 499 0.90 -21.28 -1.79
C PHE A 499 1.15 -22.10 -0.52
N VAL A 500 0.23 -22.98 -0.13
CA VAL A 500 0.53 -24.00 0.88
C VAL A 500 1.60 -24.96 0.35
N LEU A 501 1.49 -25.42 -0.91
CA LEU A 501 2.53 -26.25 -1.54
C LEU A 501 3.86 -25.50 -1.65
N GLU A 502 3.85 -24.21 -1.95
CA GLU A 502 5.04 -23.35 -1.95
C GLU A 502 5.69 -23.31 -0.56
N GLY A 503 4.89 -23.05 0.47
CA GLY A 503 5.33 -22.95 1.86
C GLY A 503 5.90 -24.26 2.40
N LEU A 504 5.36 -25.41 1.99
CA LEU A 504 5.83 -26.74 2.37
C LEU A 504 7.00 -27.25 1.52
N SER A 505 7.49 -26.43 0.57
CA SER A 505 8.51 -26.82 -0.41
C SER A 505 8.12 -28.06 -1.22
N ALA A 506 6.85 -28.15 -1.60
CA ALA A 506 6.25 -29.27 -2.34
C ALA A 506 5.89 -28.91 -3.81
N LEU A 507 6.09 -27.66 -4.23
CA LEU A 507 5.98 -27.29 -5.65
C LEU A 507 7.06 -27.97 -6.47
N ASN A 508 6.67 -28.44 -7.65
CA ASN A 508 7.56 -28.94 -8.70
C ASN A 508 7.19 -28.29 -10.04
N GLU A 509 8.02 -28.51 -11.06
CA GLU A 509 7.83 -27.92 -12.39
C GLU A 509 6.44 -28.23 -12.99
N GLY A 510 5.91 -29.44 -12.80
CA GLY A 510 4.58 -29.83 -13.29
C GLY A 510 3.43 -29.08 -12.61
N LEU A 511 3.51 -28.88 -11.29
CA LEU A 511 2.53 -28.09 -10.55
C LEU A 511 2.58 -26.60 -10.94
N ILE A 512 3.78 -26.08 -11.17
CA ILE A 512 3.97 -24.70 -11.64
C ILE A 512 3.43 -24.53 -13.05
N GLN A 513 3.72 -25.47 -13.96
CA GLN A 513 3.16 -25.47 -15.31
C GLN A 513 1.63 -25.50 -15.28
N LYS A 514 1.03 -26.27 -14.36
CA LYS A 514 -0.41 -26.30 -14.14
C LYS A 514 -0.94 -24.93 -13.71
N ALA A 515 -0.27 -24.24 -12.79
CA ALA A 515 -0.66 -22.89 -12.36
C ALA A 515 -0.58 -21.88 -13.52
N VAL A 516 0.51 -21.88 -14.29
CA VAL A 516 0.71 -21.02 -15.47
C VAL A 516 -0.39 -21.24 -16.54
N ASN A 517 -0.97 -22.45 -16.60
CA ASN A 517 -2.03 -22.81 -17.52
C ASN A 517 -3.43 -22.88 -16.89
N ASP A 518 -3.60 -22.42 -15.65
CA ASP A 518 -4.89 -22.46 -14.96
C ASP A 518 -5.96 -21.64 -15.72
N PRO A 519 -7.24 -22.05 -15.73
CA PRO A 519 -8.31 -21.28 -16.38
C PRO A 519 -8.49 -19.87 -15.77
N SER A 520 -8.17 -19.69 -14.49
CA SER A 520 -8.28 -18.40 -13.80
C SER A 520 -7.06 -17.51 -14.01
N PRO A 521 -7.25 -16.25 -14.44
CA PRO A 521 -6.14 -15.31 -14.63
C PRO A 521 -5.33 -15.07 -13.34
N GLY A 522 -6.01 -14.98 -12.20
CA GLY A 522 -5.35 -14.76 -10.91
C GLY A 522 -4.43 -15.92 -10.50
N VAL A 523 -4.73 -17.16 -10.90
CA VAL A 523 -3.82 -18.29 -10.65
C VAL A 523 -2.65 -18.29 -11.63
N ARG A 524 -2.90 -17.96 -12.91
CA ARG A 524 -1.84 -17.85 -13.92
C ARG A 524 -0.79 -16.81 -13.56
N GLU A 525 -1.24 -15.65 -13.07
CA GLU A 525 -0.37 -14.56 -12.64
C GLU A 525 0.67 -15.03 -11.61
N TYR A 526 0.23 -15.69 -10.53
CA TYR A 526 1.16 -16.20 -9.51
C TYR A 526 1.91 -17.45 -9.93
N GLY A 527 1.39 -18.24 -10.87
CA GLY A 527 2.12 -19.37 -11.46
C GLY A 527 3.38 -18.92 -12.22
N LEU A 528 3.35 -17.73 -12.83
CA LEU A 528 4.46 -17.19 -13.61
C LEU A 528 5.68 -16.81 -12.76
N ILE A 529 5.47 -16.36 -11.52
CA ILE A 529 6.54 -15.93 -10.61
C ILE A 529 7.55 -17.06 -10.32
N PRO A 530 7.16 -18.24 -9.78
CA PRO A 530 8.12 -19.32 -9.57
C PRO A 530 8.59 -19.97 -10.88
N ALA A 531 7.83 -19.83 -11.99
CA ALA A 531 8.24 -20.35 -13.31
C ALA A 531 9.53 -19.69 -13.83
N GLU A 532 9.86 -18.47 -13.37
CA GLU A 532 11.13 -17.77 -13.63
C GLU A 532 12.36 -18.64 -13.34
N LYS A 533 12.27 -19.54 -12.36
CA LYS A 533 13.36 -20.42 -11.94
C LYS A 533 13.52 -21.68 -12.80
N TYR A 534 12.61 -21.92 -13.74
CA TYR A 534 12.53 -23.15 -14.54
C TYR A 534 12.69 -22.84 -16.03
N PRO A 535 13.90 -23.03 -16.61
CA PRO A 535 14.15 -22.82 -18.03
C PRO A 535 13.22 -23.60 -18.96
N GLY A 536 12.72 -24.78 -18.54
CA GLY A 536 11.75 -25.60 -19.28
C GLY A 536 10.38 -24.93 -19.46
N LEU A 537 10.02 -23.99 -18.58
CA LEU A 537 8.73 -23.29 -18.62
C LEU A 537 8.76 -21.98 -19.41
N LEU A 538 9.92 -21.57 -19.93
CA LEU A 538 10.02 -20.36 -20.76
C LEU A 538 9.02 -20.33 -21.93
N PRO A 539 8.76 -21.42 -22.68
CA PRO A 539 7.73 -21.42 -23.72
C PRO A 539 6.33 -21.06 -23.21
N GLU A 540 5.96 -21.52 -22.01
CA GLU A 540 4.68 -21.18 -21.39
C GLU A 540 4.64 -19.73 -20.93
N ILE A 541 5.75 -19.20 -20.39
CA ILE A 541 5.88 -17.77 -20.04
C ILE A 541 5.70 -16.90 -21.29
N ILE A 542 6.38 -17.23 -22.40
CA ILE A 542 6.25 -16.52 -23.68
C ILE A 542 4.79 -16.57 -24.18
N LYS A 543 4.14 -17.73 -24.10
CA LYS A 543 2.72 -17.87 -24.49
C LYS A 543 1.81 -16.96 -23.66
N ARG A 544 2.12 -16.73 -22.38
CA ARG A 544 1.34 -15.86 -21.51
C ARG A 544 1.50 -14.36 -21.80
N THR A 545 2.49 -13.93 -22.59
CA THR A 545 2.64 -12.50 -22.92
C THR A 545 1.52 -11.97 -23.81
N THR A 546 0.70 -12.85 -24.39
CA THR A 546 -0.46 -12.50 -25.20
C THR A 546 -1.77 -12.99 -24.57
N ASP A 547 -1.78 -13.21 -23.25
CA ASP A 547 -3.01 -13.58 -22.53
C ASP A 547 -4.04 -12.44 -22.60
N GLY A 548 -5.34 -12.79 -22.64
CA GLY A 548 -6.42 -11.82 -22.77
C GLY A 548 -6.48 -10.82 -21.60
N PRO A 549 -6.42 -11.28 -20.34
CA PRO A 549 -6.27 -10.42 -19.18
C PRO A 549 -4.86 -9.83 -19.11
N VAL A 550 -4.80 -8.50 -19.24
CA VAL A 550 -3.57 -7.72 -19.33
C VAL A 550 -2.60 -7.93 -18.15
N ARG A 551 -3.09 -8.20 -16.94
CA ARG A 551 -2.23 -8.48 -15.76
C ARG A 551 -1.40 -9.76 -15.93
N VAL A 552 -1.93 -10.80 -16.57
CA VAL A 552 -1.18 -12.04 -16.82
C VAL A 552 -0.07 -11.78 -17.85
N ALA A 553 -0.39 -11.06 -18.93
CA ALA A 553 0.60 -10.64 -19.93
C ALA A 553 1.69 -9.73 -19.32
N PHE A 554 1.31 -8.87 -18.39
CA PHE A 554 2.23 -8.01 -17.66
C PHE A 554 3.17 -8.80 -16.74
N GLN A 555 2.64 -9.69 -15.91
CA GLN A 555 3.47 -10.56 -15.06
C GLN A 555 4.37 -11.48 -15.90
N ALA A 556 3.90 -11.98 -17.05
CA ALA A 556 4.74 -12.72 -17.99
C ALA A 556 5.88 -11.86 -18.53
N THR A 557 5.61 -10.59 -18.85
CA THR A 557 6.63 -9.61 -19.27
C THR A 557 7.68 -9.39 -18.20
N LEU A 558 7.26 -9.22 -16.93
CA LEU A 558 8.19 -9.14 -15.80
C LEU A 558 9.04 -10.41 -15.72
N SER A 559 8.41 -11.59 -15.78
CA SER A 559 9.06 -12.90 -15.67
C SER A 559 10.08 -13.16 -16.79
N LEU A 560 9.81 -12.71 -18.03
CA LEU A 560 10.74 -12.81 -19.15
C LEU A 560 12.09 -12.12 -18.91
N GLY A 561 12.11 -11.12 -18.01
CA GLY A 561 13.33 -10.41 -17.65
C GLY A 561 14.36 -11.27 -16.93
N GLU A 562 13.99 -12.43 -16.40
CA GLU A 562 14.89 -13.40 -15.76
C GLU A 562 15.61 -14.33 -16.77
N PHE A 563 15.29 -14.22 -18.06
CA PHE A 563 15.84 -15.08 -19.11
C PHE A 563 16.74 -14.30 -20.07
N PRO A 564 17.81 -14.91 -20.60
CA PRO A 564 18.74 -14.21 -21.51
C PRO A 564 18.04 -13.73 -22.79
N VAL A 565 18.50 -12.59 -23.31
CA VAL A 565 17.92 -11.95 -24.51
C VAL A 565 17.87 -12.87 -25.74
N SER A 566 18.81 -13.81 -25.86
CA SER A 566 18.83 -14.79 -26.95
C SER A 566 17.57 -15.67 -26.98
N LYS A 567 16.88 -15.82 -25.84
CA LYS A 567 15.63 -16.56 -25.72
C LYS A 567 14.40 -15.66 -25.52
N SER A 568 14.52 -14.55 -24.77
CA SER A 568 13.38 -13.68 -24.42
C SER A 568 13.19 -12.47 -25.34
N GLY A 569 14.24 -12.06 -26.09
CA GLY A 569 14.28 -10.79 -26.81
C GLY A 569 13.18 -10.62 -27.87
N ALA A 570 12.83 -11.69 -28.60
CA ALA A 570 11.76 -11.63 -29.59
C ALA A 570 10.38 -11.38 -28.94
N ALA A 571 10.11 -12.02 -27.79
CA ALA A 571 8.87 -11.82 -27.05
C ALA A 571 8.79 -10.40 -26.48
N LEU A 572 9.89 -9.88 -25.91
CA LEU A 572 9.96 -8.49 -25.42
C LEU A 572 9.73 -7.46 -26.54
N VAL A 573 10.25 -7.70 -27.74
CA VAL A 573 10.00 -6.84 -28.92
C VAL A 573 8.53 -6.87 -29.31
N ASN A 574 7.89 -8.04 -29.31
CA ASN A 574 6.46 -8.15 -29.58
C ASN A 574 5.62 -7.41 -28.53
N ILE A 575 5.97 -7.57 -27.25
CA ILE A 575 5.30 -6.88 -26.14
C ILE A 575 5.37 -5.37 -26.32
N ILE A 576 6.56 -4.79 -26.55
CA ILE A 576 6.66 -3.34 -26.67
C ILE A 576 5.95 -2.83 -27.93
N ASN A 577 5.95 -3.58 -29.04
CA ASN A 577 5.19 -3.21 -30.24
C ASN A 577 3.67 -3.14 -29.99
N ASN A 578 3.14 -4.03 -29.14
CA ASN A 578 1.70 -4.12 -28.89
C ASN A 578 1.24 -3.28 -27.69
N HIS A 579 2.10 -3.07 -26.70
CA HIS A 579 1.76 -2.45 -25.42
C HIS A 579 2.52 -1.14 -25.14
N PHE A 580 3.23 -0.55 -26.12
CA PHE A 580 3.99 0.68 -25.88
C PHE A 580 3.17 1.83 -25.32
N LYS A 581 1.84 1.86 -25.50
CA LYS A 581 0.98 2.91 -24.94
C LYS A 581 0.90 2.85 -23.41
N ASP A 582 0.97 1.66 -22.83
CA ASP A 582 0.92 1.49 -21.39
C ASP A 582 2.31 1.67 -20.75
N ALA A 583 2.40 2.59 -19.79
CA ALA A 583 3.67 2.94 -19.15
C ALA A 583 4.24 1.80 -18.28
N TRP A 584 3.40 0.90 -17.76
CA TRP A 584 3.85 -0.24 -16.97
C TRP A 584 4.54 -1.26 -17.86
N PHE A 585 3.99 -1.58 -19.03
CA PHE A 585 4.69 -2.47 -19.98
C PHE A 585 6.02 -1.90 -20.44
N ARG A 586 6.08 -0.59 -20.76
CA ARG A 586 7.36 0.08 -21.06
C ARG A 586 8.35 -0.12 -19.91
N LYS A 587 7.92 0.14 -18.67
CA LYS A 587 8.76 -0.01 -17.47
C LYS A 587 9.21 -1.45 -17.22
N ALA A 588 8.33 -2.44 -17.39
CA ALA A 588 8.65 -3.85 -17.20
C ALA A 588 9.69 -4.37 -18.21
N VAL A 589 9.60 -3.93 -19.47
CA VAL A 589 10.65 -4.22 -20.46
C VAL A 589 11.97 -3.56 -20.05
N LEU A 590 11.93 -2.26 -19.73
CA LEU A 590 13.12 -1.46 -19.40
C LEU A 590 13.77 -1.83 -18.06
N SER A 591 13.07 -2.52 -17.16
CA SER A 591 13.63 -2.96 -15.89
C SER A 591 14.43 -4.26 -15.99
N SER A 592 14.46 -4.88 -17.18
CA SER A 592 15.16 -6.14 -17.42
C SER A 592 16.42 -5.93 -18.25
N ASP A 593 17.52 -6.61 -17.91
CA ASP A 593 18.75 -6.61 -18.71
C ASP A 593 18.51 -7.01 -20.19
N PRO A 594 17.70 -8.04 -20.50
CA PRO A 594 17.35 -8.37 -21.87
C PRO A 594 16.69 -7.21 -22.62
N GLY A 595 15.72 -6.52 -22.00
CA GLY A 595 14.92 -5.44 -22.60
C GLY A 595 15.68 -4.13 -22.82
N ILE A 596 16.92 -4.04 -22.33
CA ILE A 596 17.82 -2.91 -22.57
C ILE A 596 19.12 -3.31 -23.26
N SER A 597 19.25 -4.55 -23.71
CA SER A 597 20.47 -5.03 -24.39
C SER A 597 20.61 -4.50 -25.82
N ASN A 598 21.84 -4.52 -26.36
CA ASN A 598 22.08 -4.19 -27.78
C ASN A 598 21.40 -5.17 -28.74
N GLU A 599 21.31 -6.46 -28.36
CA GLU A 599 20.61 -7.46 -29.16
C GLU A 599 19.12 -7.14 -29.26
N PHE A 600 18.49 -6.74 -28.15
CA PHE A 600 17.09 -6.32 -28.15
C PHE A 600 16.84 -5.13 -29.07
N ILE A 601 17.66 -4.07 -29.00
CA ILE A 601 17.48 -2.89 -29.87
C ILE A 601 17.62 -3.27 -31.35
N LYS A 602 18.60 -4.12 -31.71
CA LYS A 602 18.77 -4.58 -33.09
C LYS A 602 17.52 -5.32 -33.60
N LYS A 603 16.89 -6.15 -32.75
CA LYS A 603 15.61 -6.81 -33.08
C LYS A 603 14.47 -5.79 -33.16
N LEU A 604 14.43 -4.79 -32.29
CA LEU A 604 13.43 -3.72 -32.29
C LEU A 604 13.50 -2.86 -33.56
N ALA A 605 14.69 -2.60 -34.09
CA ALA A 605 14.89 -1.81 -35.30
C ALA A 605 14.21 -2.42 -36.53
N VAL A 606 14.22 -3.75 -36.63
CA VAL A 606 13.63 -4.47 -37.75
C VAL A 606 12.16 -4.88 -37.52
N SER A 607 11.58 -4.56 -36.36
CA SER A 607 10.21 -4.96 -35.99
C SER A 607 9.12 -3.99 -36.47
N GLY A 608 9.52 -2.88 -37.10
CA GLY A 608 8.61 -1.78 -37.46
C GLY A 608 8.32 -0.80 -36.33
N PHE A 609 8.91 -0.95 -35.15
CA PHE A 609 8.70 -0.03 -34.01
C PHE A 609 8.95 1.44 -34.40
N PHE A 610 10.00 1.69 -35.17
CA PHE A 610 10.44 3.02 -35.61
C PHE A 610 9.69 3.60 -36.82
N SER A 611 8.65 2.92 -37.32
CA SER A 611 7.86 3.37 -38.48
C SER A 611 7.07 4.67 -38.22
N ASN A 612 6.73 4.95 -36.96
CA ASN A 612 6.08 6.19 -36.53
C ASN A 612 6.62 6.63 -35.16
N ALA A 613 6.69 7.94 -34.90
CA ALA A 613 7.20 8.49 -33.64
C ALA A 613 6.06 8.91 -32.70
N GLU A 614 5.20 7.95 -32.34
CA GLU A 614 4.17 8.18 -31.32
C GLU A 614 4.80 8.57 -29.98
N SER A 615 4.10 9.42 -29.20
CA SER A 615 4.66 10.06 -28.01
C SER A 615 5.17 9.05 -26.97
N GLU A 616 4.46 7.94 -26.80
CA GLU A 616 4.77 6.88 -25.86
C GLU A 616 5.94 6.02 -26.30
N LYS A 617 6.16 5.88 -27.62
CA LYS A 617 7.38 5.27 -28.16
C LYS A 617 8.59 6.19 -27.95
N LEU A 618 8.41 7.49 -28.14
CA LEU A 618 9.45 8.49 -27.82
C LEU A 618 9.80 8.48 -26.33
N ASP A 619 8.83 8.28 -25.45
CA ASP A 619 9.07 8.09 -24.01
C ASP A 619 9.83 6.79 -23.71
N PHE A 620 9.54 5.69 -24.40
CA PHE A 620 10.37 4.48 -24.30
C PHE A 620 11.83 4.75 -24.70
N ILE A 621 12.05 5.43 -25.83
CA ILE A 621 13.39 5.75 -26.35
C ILE A 621 14.16 6.71 -25.43
N LYS A 622 13.47 7.70 -24.86
CA LYS A 622 14.00 8.57 -23.81
C LYS A 622 14.53 7.78 -22.62
N ASP A 623 13.69 6.91 -22.06
CA ASP A 623 14.02 6.18 -20.83
C ASP A 623 15.14 5.17 -21.10
N LEU A 624 15.09 4.46 -22.24
CA LEU A 624 16.17 3.59 -22.71
C LEU A 624 17.50 4.35 -22.87
N SER A 625 17.46 5.55 -23.44
CA SER A 625 18.64 6.41 -23.59
C SER A 625 19.26 6.81 -22.25
N GLN A 626 18.42 7.20 -21.28
CA GLN A 626 18.87 7.53 -19.93
C GLN A 626 19.51 6.31 -19.26
N ILE A 627 18.89 5.13 -19.36
CA ILE A 627 19.42 3.88 -18.79
C ILE A 627 20.81 3.57 -19.39
N LYS A 628 20.92 3.57 -20.71
CA LYS A 628 22.17 3.21 -21.41
C LYS A 628 23.32 4.16 -21.13
N SER A 629 23.02 5.45 -21.12
CA SER A 629 24.01 6.49 -20.82
C SER A 629 24.43 6.48 -19.34
N ALA A 630 23.52 6.13 -18.42
CA ALA A 630 23.85 5.98 -17.01
C ALA A 630 24.68 4.71 -16.75
N ARG A 631 24.37 3.59 -17.41
CA ARG A 631 25.16 2.34 -17.31
C ARG A 631 26.59 2.49 -17.83
N ASN A 632 26.76 3.22 -18.94
CA ASN A 632 28.03 3.42 -19.63
C ASN A 632 28.79 2.09 -19.91
N GLN A 633 28.07 1.06 -20.35
CA GLN A 633 28.63 -0.27 -20.62
C GLN A 633 28.84 -0.50 -22.12
N ASN A 634 29.92 -1.21 -22.48
CA ASN A 634 30.12 -1.90 -23.76
C ASN A 634 29.73 -1.10 -25.03
N SER A 635 30.00 0.20 -25.04
CA SER A 635 29.61 1.12 -26.13
C SER A 635 28.13 1.02 -26.51
N GLU A 636 27.25 0.61 -25.60
CA GLU A 636 25.81 0.44 -25.82
C GLU A 636 25.15 1.72 -26.32
N MET A 637 25.54 2.86 -25.75
CA MET A 637 25.06 4.16 -26.19
C MET A 637 25.49 4.47 -27.63
N THR A 638 26.72 4.14 -27.99
CA THR A 638 27.26 4.32 -29.36
C THR A 638 26.49 3.45 -30.36
N VAL A 639 26.24 2.18 -30.02
CA VAL A 639 25.43 1.28 -30.87
C VAL A 639 24.02 1.82 -31.03
N PHE A 640 23.40 2.31 -29.95
CA PHE A 640 22.06 2.85 -29.99
C PHE A 640 21.95 4.11 -30.84
N LEU A 641 22.85 5.09 -30.67
CA LEU A 641 22.84 6.31 -31.49
C LEU A 641 23.14 6.03 -32.96
N ASN A 642 24.05 5.11 -33.28
CA ASN A 642 24.30 4.70 -34.67
C ASN A 642 23.04 4.11 -35.32
N LEU A 643 22.28 3.31 -34.58
CA LEU A 643 21.03 2.75 -35.05
C LEU A 643 19.98 3.84 -35.32
N LEU A 644 19.86 4.84 -34.45
CA LEU A 644 18.96 5.97 -34.68
C LEU A 644 19.42 6.89 -35.83
N ALA A 645 20.69 6.86 -36.19
CA ALA A 645 21.25 7.58 -37.33
C ALA A 645 21.09 6.82 -38.66
N ASP A 646 20.59 5.58 -38.65
CA ASP A 646 20.33 4.81 -39.86
C ASP A 646 19.28 5.53 -40.74
N PRO A 647 19.50 5.68 -42.06
CA PRO A 647 18.58 6.39 -42.96
C PRO A 647 17.14 5.88 -42.96
N SER A 648 16.89 4.63 -42.57
CA SER A 648 15.54 4.08 -42.45
C SER A 648 14.78 4.62 -41.25
N ILE A 649 15.48 4.98 -40.17
CA ILE A 649 14.92 5.49 -38.90
C ILE A 649 15.02 7.02 -38.83
N SER A 650 16.14 7.58 -39.28
CA SER A 650 16.48 9.00 -39.14
C SER A 650 15.59 9.94 -39.96
N LYS A 651 14.66 9.41 -40.77
CA LYS A 651 13.61 10.19 -41.46
C LYS A 651 12.81 11.02 -40.46
N ASN A 652 12.53 10.48 -39.29
CA ASN A 652 11.98 11.24 -38.18
C ASN A 652 13.09 11.61 -37.19
N GLN A 653 13.40 12.90 -37.12
CA GLN A 653 14.47 13.42 -36.26
C GLN A 653 14.14 13.35 -34.77
N ASP A 654 12.86 13.18 -34.39
CA ASP A 654 12.44 13.16 -33.00
C ASP A 654 13.08 12.01 -32.23
N TRP A 655 13.31 10.85 -32.88
CA TRP A 655 14.02 9.74 -32.26
C TRP A 655 15.39 10.14 -31.72
N MET A 656 16.20 10.79 -32.56
CA MET A 656 17.54 11.25 -32.20
C MET A 656 17.47 12.37 -31.16
N ILE A 657 16.56 13.34 -31.33
CA ILE A 657 16.41 14.47 -30.42
C ILE A 657 16.04 13.99 -29.01
N PHE A 658 15.04 13.12 -28.90
CA PHE A 658 14.55 12.59 -27.63
C PHE A 658 15.58 11.70 -26.95
N ALA A 659 16.30 10.87 -27.71
CA ALA A 659 17.41 10.09 -27.19
C ALA A 659 18.49 11.00 -26.59
N LEU A 660 19.01 11.96 -27.36
CA LEU A 660 20.10 12.86 -26.93
C LEU A 660 19.73 13.70 -25.69
N ASN A 661 18.50 14.22 -25.64
CA ASN A 661 18.03 15.01 -24.50
C ASN A 661 18.12 14.23 -23.16
N ARG A 662 17.83 12.93 -23.18
CA ARG A 662 17.92 12.07 -21.98
C ARG A 662 19.30 11.46 -21.74
N THR A 663 20.12 11.32 -22.77
CA THR A 663 21.54 10.94 -22.63
C THR A 663 22.29 11.88 -21.69
N ALA A 664 22.09 13.19 -21.84
CA ALA A 664 22.75 14.20 -21.01
C ALA A 664 22.39 14.04 -19.53
N GLN A 665 21.13 13.68 -19.23
CA GLN A 665 20.67 13.42 -17.87
C GLN A 665 21.31 12.15 -17.29
N GLY A 666 21.35 11.06 -18.06
CA GLY A 666 21.93 9.78 -17.62
C GLY A 666 23.42 9.91 -17.26
N ILE A 667 24.20 10.64 -18.06
CA ILE A 667 25.62 10.93 -17.79
C ILE A 667 25.79 11.71 -16.47
N LYS A 668 24.93 12.72 -16.22
CA LYS A 668 24.98 13.49 -14.97
C LYS A 668 24.70 12.62 -13.74
N THR A 669 23.77 11.68 -13.85
CA THR A 669 23.38 10.80 -12.74
C THR A 669 24.41 9.72 -12.42
N SER A 670 25.13 9.18 -13.41
CA SER A 670 26.04 8.05 -13.17
C SER A 670 27.39 8.46 -12.57
N LYS A 671 27.81 9.73 -12.73
CA LYS A 671 29.17 10.22 -12.36
C LYS A 671 30.33 9.45 -13.03
N ILE A 672 30.06 8.61 -14.03
CA ILE A 672 31.07 7.85 -14.78
C ILE A 672 31.58 8.70 -15.96
N LYS A 673 32.89 8.66 -16.24
CA LYS A 673 33.49 9.30 -17.42
C LYS A 673 32.90 8.75 -18.72
N SER A 674 32.50 9.65 -19.62
CA SER A 674 31.90 9.29 -20.91
C SER A 674 32.89 8.59 -21.85
N ASP A 675 32.40 7.58 -22.58
CA ASP A 675 33.15 6.84 -23.61
C ASP A 675 33.71 7.80 -24.70
N PRO A 676 35.03 7.86 -24.95
CA PRO A 676 35.62 8.69 -26.02
C PRO A 676 35.03 8.41 -27.40
N THR A 677 34.57 7.17 -27.63
CA THR A 677 33.92 6.74 -28.88
C THR A 677 32.56 7.41 -29.05
N LEU A 678 31.82 7.57 -27.94
CA LEU A 678 30.55 8.30 -27.90
C LEU A 678 30.77 9.79 -28.20
N LEU A 679 31.82 10.41 -27.63
CA LEU A 679 32.14 11.82 -27.89
C LEU A 679 32.42 12.09 -29.37
N LYS A 680 33.27 11.25 -29.99
CA LYS A 680 33.54 11.33 -31.44
C LYS A 680 32.27 11.13 -32.29
N LEU A 681 31.40 10.21 -31.89
CA LEU A 681 30.12 10.00 -32.57
C LEU A 681 29.22 11.24 -32.49
N LEU A 682 29.12 11.88 -31.33
CA LEU A 682 28.32 13.10 -31.14
C LEU A 682 28.84 14.27 -31.99
N GLU A 683 30.16 14.43 -32.10
CA GLU A 683 30.78 15.40 -33.01
C GLU A 683 30.42 15.11 -34.47
N ASN A 684 30.42 13.83 -34.88
CA ASN A 684 30.06 13.44 -36.24
C ASN A 684 28.56 13.64 -36.54
N ILE A 685 27.68 13.25 -35.63
CA ILE A 685 26.22 13.50 -35.74
C ILE A 685 25.97 15.02 -35.88
N SER A 686 26.74 15.86 -35.19
CA SER A 686 26.56 17.31 -35.21
C SER A 686 26.99 18.00 -36.51
N LYS A 687 27.83 17.40 -37.35
CA LYS A 687 28.38 18.07 -38.55
C LYS A 687 27.30 18.43 -39.58
N ASN A 688 26.34 17.53 -39.82
CA ASN A 688 25.33 17.67 -40.88
C ASN A 688 23.87 17.58 -40.40
N ALA A 689 23.62 17.61 -39.08
CA ALA A 689 22.27 17.47 -38.54
C ALA A 689 21.49 18.80 -38.46
N SER A 690 20.19 18.72 -38.16
CA SER A 690 19.35 19.90 -37.90
C SER A 690 19.82 20.65 -36.65
N GLN A 691 19.44 21.94 -36.54
CA GLN A 691 19.82 22.77 -35.39
C GLN A 691 19.36 22.16 -34.06
N LYS A 692 18.21 21.50 -34.02
CA LYS A 692 17.70 20.81 -32.82
C LYS A 692 18.62 19.68 -32.37
N ILE A 693 19.07 18.84 -33.31
CA ILE A 693 20.00 17.74 -33.01
C ILE A 693 21.36 18.29 -32.57
N LYS A 694 21.87 19.34 -33.23
CA LYS A 694 23.13 20.01 -32.83
C LYS A 694 23.04 20.52 -31.38
N THR A 695 21.95 21.20 -31.02
CA THR A 695 21.73 21.68 -29.66
C THR A 695 21.68 20.54 -28.64
N ALA A 696 20.95 19.46 -28.93
CA ALA A 696 20.85 18.31 -28.04
C ALA A 696 22.21 17.59 -27.87
N ALA A 697 22.96 17.37 -28.96
CA ALA A 697 24.29 16.78 -28.93
C ALA A 697 25.28 17.64 -28.11
N GLN A 698 25.21 18.97 -28.25
CA GLN A 698 26.03 19.89 -27.47
C GLN A 698 25.73 19.80 -25.97
N GLN A 699 24.47 19.58 -25.57
CA GLN A 699 24.12 19.35 -24.16
C GLN A 699 24.77 18.07 -23.61
N VAL A 700 24.80 17.00 -24.40
CA VAL A 700 25.48 15.74 -24.02
C VAL A 700 26.99 15.94 -23.90
N LEU A 701 27.63 16.63 -24.86
CA LEU A 701 29.06 16.95 -24.81
C LEU A 701 29.40 17.80 -23.57
N THR A 702 28.54 18.75 -23.22
CA THR A 702 28.71 19.60 -22.03
C THR A 702 28.57 18.79 -20.73
N ALA A 703 27.56 17.91 -20.64
CA ALA A 703 27.38 17.01 -19.50
C ALA A 703 28.59 16.09 -19.30
N SER A 704 29.17 15.60 -20.40
CA SER A 704 30.34 14.72 -20.40
C SER A 704 31.59 15.39 -19.82
N LYS A 705 31.80 16.68 -20.10
CA LYS A 705 32.94 17.47 -19.57
C LYS A 705 32.87 17.71 -18.05
N GLY A 706 31.68 17.68 -17.46
CA GLY A 706 31.48 17.86 -16.01
C GLY A 706 31.73 16.61 -15.15
N SER A 707 31.97 15.44 -15.76
CA SER A 707 32.22 14.17 -15.05
C SER A 707 33.72 14.00 -14.70
N THR A 708 34.19 14.67 -13.63
CA THR A 708 35.64 14.77 -13.34
C THR A 708 36.17 13.97 -12.14
N THR A 709 35.35 13.21 -11.40
CA THR A 709 35.88 12.44 -10.25
C THR A 709 36.65 11.19 -10.71
N PRO A 710 37.93 11.00 -10.33
CA PRO A 710 38.63 9.73 -10.51
C PRO A 710 38.10 8.68 -9.50
N LEU A 711 38.22 7.41 -9.87
CA LEU A 711 38.09 6.25 -8.96
C LEU A 711 39.21 6.27 -7.91
#